data_AF-A0AA35Z508-F1
#
_entry.id   AF-A0AA35Z508-F1
#
_cell.length_a   1.000
_cell.length_b   1.000
_cell.length_c   1.000
_cell.angle_alpha   90.00
_cell.angle_beta   90.00
_cell.angle_gamma   90.00
#
_symmetry.space_group_name_H-M   'P 1'
#
loop_
_entity.id
_entity.type
_entity.pdbx_description
1 polymer ?
#
loop_
_entity_poly.entity_id
_entity_poly.type
_entity_poly.pdbx_seq_one_letter_code
_entity_poly.pdbx_strand_id
1 'polypeptide(L)'
;MLTNEKEQIAKRKQVTKKKQTSGKETSSCWDSFDKVMIKEDDGMERRYGKCQWCERLLKADVERNGTSSLLKHVDRCQKNPNKLQDPTQTKLNLKKESNGDTSVKTWKHDDARIKKALLNLFVVGELPFKFVENEAFVEYTNALNAKVMLPSRHTISRNVSKFYIEERTKMLQFLSNPKTAIHLTTDTWTSSCQRTTYMVVTTHFIDENWMMHKRIINFREIDSHKGEDMGRELLDCIRGWGMKNVMTITLDNAATNDKAMDFLVKKLPNLYEGGKHFQVRCMTHILNLIVNDGLKYQNYHVECIQKAVRYIRLSPQRINKFKKAMKDCGLQTKKFLCGDTPTRWNSTFKLLKSAYELREAFTEFGIRELVSATSKPLVNLFIREVLDVDIHLRKWSTKPMFLDMVKDMRTKYEKYWGAYNKMNDFMYFAVLLDPTTKSPFLLHAFKKMIGYMEPSLTPASIDIKARQMVREVENRMENLFMTYLERFDSGGSSQQEASQIAIDVDDDNDFFGDFLCTGGSNSDPTDNELRTYLKENIVNYKKDFSILGWWRVNAIRFPTIARMAKEMIAEQSTKAPFLSQEEEEYYNNNRKKWRTPLRYIIIMSIIAVIFIILTLGGSSSSSSSLLDGGKRRIQNSDTVESMGAVVAADDARCSEIGASVLRAGGHAVDASVAVALCVGVVNPMASGIGGGGFMVVRSAETSQTLAFDFRETAPLAASENMYEKDLNSKYFGALSMGVPGEIAGLYTAWSKYGRLPWKTLFNPAIKLAKDGFLVAPYLANSISSFASTIKKDPGLQQVYAPKGKVLEAGDICYNPKLGLTLEIIANEGPEAFYGGVIGEKLVKDVQDVGGILTMEDLRNYQVEVTDALEADTMGYTVLGMPAPSSGTLGITLVLNILQSYENSNAAKGSLGLHRLIESLKHMFAIRMDLGDPNFVDISKTVAKMLSPAFAKSIQKRIFDNTTFPPTYYMPKWSQLLDHGTSHFCIVDADRNAISMTTTVNYPFGGGVLSSSTGIVLNNEMGDFSVPTEISPDSLPPSPFNFIEPNKRPLSSMTPIIILKDDQLVGVIGGSGGMEIIPAVAQVFINGFILGMDPSTAVQSPRVYHKLIPNVVKYENLTVIDGDHIELSDDRRRFLEERGHVLEPKASGAICQLIVQTLTKVKDNRKVKYEHRNVLRGMLTAVSDPRKNGRPAAL
;
A
#
# COMPACT_ATOMS: atom_id res chain seq x y z
N MET A 1 -64.62 -15.44 -14.03
CA MET A 1 -63.99 -15.09 -15.31
C MET A 1 -62.57 -14.67 -15.02
N LEU A 2 -61.63 -15.41 -15.62
CA LEU A 2 -60.28 -14.96 -15.92
C LEU A 2 -59.41 -14.81 -14.66
N THR A 3 -58.91 -15.90 -14.07
CA THR A 3 -58.29 -17.11 -14.70
C THR A 3 -57.20 -16.74 -15.71
N ASN A 4 -56.10 -17.49 -15.66
CA ASN A 4 -54.86 -17.32 -16.42
C ASN A 4 -53.91 -16.26 -15.86
N GLU A 5 -53.03 -16.69 -14.95
CA GLU A 5 -51.57 -16.66 -15.22
C GLU A 5 -50.77 -17.10 -13.99
N LYS A 6 -51.30 -16.97 -12.77
CA LYS A 6 -50.60 -17.44 -11.55
C LYS A 6 -50.72 -18.95 -11.29
N GLU A 7 -51.68 -19.63 -11.92
CA GLU A 7 -51.84 -21.09 -11.83
C GLU A 7 -51.03 -21.91 -12.86
N GLN A 8 -50.40 -21.29 -13.87
CA GLN A 8 -49.58 -22.04 -14.85
C GLN A 8 -48.09 -22.14 -14.50
N ILE A 9 -47.55 -21.28 -13.62
CA ILE A 9 -46.11 -21.30 -13.30
C ILE A 9 -45.82 -22.13 -12.03
N ALA A 10 -46.79 -22.26 -11.12
CA ALA A 10 -46.64 -23.03 -9.89
C ALA A 10 -46.89 -24.56 -10.04
N LYS A 11 -47.47 -25.02 -11.16
CA LYS A 11 -47.76 -26.45 -11.42
C LYS A 11 -46.68 -27.22 -12.21
N ARG A 12 -45.54 -26.59 -12.55
CA ARG A 12 -44.39 -27.29 -13.20
C ARG A 12 -43.24 -27.64 -12.25
N LYS A 13 -43.38 -27.38 -10.94
CA LYS A 13 -42.48 -27.91 -9.91
C LYS A 13 -43.28 -28.83 -8.98
N GLN A 14 -42.92 -30.12 -9.02
CA GLN A 14 -43.35 -31.22 -8.15
C GLN A 14 -44.66 -31.94 -8.51
N VAL A 15 -44.61 -32.80 -9.53
CA VAL A 15 -45.09 -34.19 -9.37
C VAL A 15 -44.09 -35.12 -10.08
N THR A 16 -43.76 -36.21 -9.39
CA THR A 16 -42.93 -37.37 -9.80
C THR A 16 -41.40 -37.22 -9.84
N LYS A 17 -40.82 -37.17 -8.64
CA LYS A 17 -39.79 -38.18 -8.29
C LYS A 17 -40.51 -39.54 -8.23
N LYS A 18 -40.29 -40.41 -9.20
CA LYS A 18 -40.48 -41.86 -9.04
C LYS A 18 -39.41 -42.60 -9.84
N LYS A 19 -38.61 -43.34 -9.07
CA LYS A 19 -37.76 -44.49 -9.40
C LYS A 19 -36.78 -44.37 -10.57
N GLN A 20 -35.50 -44.48 -10.19
CA GLN A 20 -34.51 -45.22 -10.98
C GLN A 20 -35.15 -46.48 -11.57
N THR A 21 -35.34 -46.47 -12.88
CA THR A 21 -35.26 -47.66 -13.71
C THR A 21 -34.08 -47.41 -14.65
N SER A 22 -33.14 -48.34 -14.68
CA SER A 22 -32.01 -48.43 -15.59
C SER A 22 -32.45 -48.22 -17.04
N GLY A 23 -32.46 -46.97 -17.49
CA GLY A 23 -32.80 -46.61 -18.86
C GLY A 23 -31.53 -46.69 -19.72
N LYS A 24 -31.52 -47.65 -20.65
CA LYS A 24 -30.48 -47.87 -21.66
C LYS A 24 -29.85 -46.56 -22.15
N GLU A 25 -28.52 -46.52 -22.19
CA GLU A 25 -27.74 -45.47 -22.83
C GLU A 25 -28.36 -45.15 -24.20
N THR A 26 -28.90 -43.94 -24.36
CA THR A 26 -29.38 -43.49 -25.65
C THR A 26 -28.16 -43.29 -26.54
N SER A 27 -28.12 -43.97 -27.69
CA SER A 27 -27.02 -43.87 -28.67
C SER A 27 -26.60 -42.41 -28.90
N SER A 28 -25.29 -42.14 -28.87
CA SER A 28 -24.67 -40.81 -29.03
C SER A 28 -25.09 -40.04 -30.28
N CYS A 29 -25.68 -40.72 -31.28
CA CYS A 29 -26.28 -40.08 -32.44
C CYS A 29 -27.31 -38.99 -32.08
N TRP A 30 -27.99 -39.11 -30.93
CA TRP A 30 -29.03 -38.17 -30.53
C TRP A 30 -28.48 -36.83 -30.01
N ASP A 31 -27.16 -36.71 -29.81
CA ASP A 31 -26.51 -35.42 -29.53
C ASP A 31 -26.51 -34.49 -30.78
N SER A 32 -26.82 -35.04 -31.96
CA SER A 32 -26.72 -34.38 -33.26
C SER A 32 -28.04 -34.32 -34.04
N PHE A 33 -29.12 -34.86 -33.48
CA PHE A 33 -30.42 -35.01 -34.14
C PHE A 33 -31.58 -34.76 -33.18
N ASP A 34 -32.57 -34.00 -33.66
CA ASP A 34 -33.84 -33.82 -32.96
C ASP A 34 -34.80 -34.97 -33.30
N LYS A 35 -35.47 -35.52 -32.28
CA LYS A 35 -36.49 -36.56 -32.46
C LYS A 35 -37.79 -35.92 -32.93
N VAL A 36 -38.23 -36.26 -34.14
CA VAL A 36 -39.47 -35.76 -34.73
C VAL A 36 -40.37 -36.95 -35.08
N MET A 37 -41.66 -36.85 -34.78
CA MET A 37 -42.65 -37.83 -35.22
C MET A 37 -43.29 -37.30 -36.50
N ILE A 38 -43.31 -38.10 -37.56
CA ILE A 38 -43.89 -37.73 -38.84
C ILE A 38 -44.88 -38.81 -39.24
N LYS A 39 -46.07 -38.39 -39.63
CA LYS A 39 -47.13 -39.27 -40.14
C LYS A 39 -46.85 -39.53 -41.63
N GLU A 40 -46.58 -40.78 -41.99
CA GLU A 40 -46.35 -41.19 -43.38
C GLU A 40 -47.67 -41.42 -44.12
N ASP A 41 -47.62 -41.56 -45.45
CA ASP A 41 -48.80 -41.70 -46.33
C ASP A 41 -49.66 -42.94 -46.04
N ASP A 42 -49.13 -43.90 -45.27
CA ASP A 42 -49.84 -45.08 -44.76
C ASP A 42 -50.63 -44.80 -43.45
N GLY A 43 -50.63 -43.56 -42.98
CA GLY A 43 -51.33 -43.11 -41.78
C GLY A 43 -50.62 -43.43 -40.46
N MET A 44 -49.46 -44.12 -40.48
CA MET A 44 -48.68 -44.42 -39.28
C MET A 44 -47.71 -43.30 -38.91
N GLU A 45 -47.64 -42.97 -37.62
CA GLU A 45 -46.62 -42.07 -37.08
C GLU A 45 -45.31 -42.82 -36.84
N ARG A 46 -44.27 -42.44 -37.57
CA ARG A 46 -42.93 -43.02 -37.44
C ARG A 46 -41.95 -42.00 -36.88
N ARG A 47 -40.95 -42.51 -36.15
CA ARG A 47 -39.90 -41.68 -35.56
C ARG A 47 -38.82 -41.37 -36.60
N TYR A 48 -38.50 -40.09 -36.72
CA TYR A 48 -37.40 -39.55 -37.52
C TYR A 48 -36.39 -38.83 -36.62
N GLY A 49 -35.12 -38.85 -37.02
CA GLY A 49 -34.13 -37.90 -36.57
C GLY A 49 -34.00 -36.77 -37.60
N LYS A 50 -34.26 -35.53 -37.18
CA LYS A 50 -33.96 -34.33 -37.96
C LYS A 50 -32.54 -33.87 -37.63
N CYS A 51 -31.64 -33.87 -38.62
CA CYS A 51 -30.26 -33.41 -38.43
C CYS A 51 -30.25 -31.94 -38.03
N GLN A 52 -29.59 -31.60 -36.92
CA GLN A 52 -29.57 -30.22 -36.39
C GLN A 52 -28.83 -29.22 -37.31
N TRP A 53 -28.04 -29.69 -38.28
CA TRP A 53 -27.21 -28.82 -39.13
C TRP A 53 -27.66 -28.73 -40.58
N CYS A 54 -28.12 -29.84 -41.17
CA CYS A 54 -28.60 -29.84 -42.56
C CYS A 54 -30.10 -30.02 -42.68
N GLU A 55 -30.80 -30.16 -41.56
CA GLU A 55 -32.25 -30.37 -41.47
C GLU A 55 -32.78 -31.63 -42.17
N ARG A 56 -31.90 -32.50 -42.67
CA ARG A 56 -32.28 -33.75 -43.32
C ARG A 56 -32.96 -34.68 -42.32
N LEU A 57 -34.11 -35.20 -42.71
CA LEU A 57 -34.89 -36.17 -41.97
C LEU A 57 -34.43 -37.60 -42.32
N LEU A 58 -34.13 -38.38 -41.29
CA LEU A 58 -33.73 -39.79 -41.43
C LEU A 58 -34.61 -40.66 -40.55
N LYS A 59 -35.08 -41.79 -41.10
CA LYS A 59 -35.90 -42.75 -40.35
C LYS A 59 -35.09 -43.33 -39.19
N ALA A 60 -35.68 -43.32 -38.00
CA ALA A 60 -35.06 -43.73 -36.73
C ALA A 60 -36.05 -44.54 -35.86
N ASP A 61 -36.91 -45.30 -36.53
CA ASP A 61 -37.94 -46.13 -35.92
C ASP A 61 -37.34 -47.32 -35.16
N VAL A 62 -37.87 -47.58 -33.97
CA VAL A 62 -37.37 -48.58 -33.02
C VAL A 62 -37.46 -50.02 -33.56
N GLU A 63 -38.37 -50.28 -34.50
CA GLU A 63 -38.62 -51.65 -35.02
C GLU A 63 -37.82 -52.01 -36.28
N ARG A 64 -37.49 -51.02 -37.13
CA ARG A 64 -36.88 -51.28 -38.46
C ARG A 64 -35.61 -50.50 -38.77
N ASN A 65 -35.37 -49.37 -38.11
CA ASN A 65 -34.28 -48.46 -38.47
C ASN A 65 -33.41 -48.13 -37.24
N GLY A 66 -32.31 -48.88 -37.08
CA GLY A 66 -31.32 -48.62 -36.05
C GLY A 66 -30.61 -47.27 -36.21
N THR A 67 -29.87 -46.84 -35.19
CA THR A 67 -29.20 -45.52 -35.16
C THR A 67 -27.99 -45.39 -36.10
N SER A 68 -27.61 -46.47 -36.78
CA SER A 68 -26.46 -46.51 -37.69
C SER A 68 -26.59 -45.58 -38.90
N SER A 69 -27.81 -45.37 -39.42
CA SER A 69 -28.05 -44.44 -40.53
C SER A 69 -27.84 -42.98 -40.11
N LEU A 70 -28.22 -42.63 -38.87
CA LEU A 70 -28.00 -41.32 -38.27
C LEU A 70 -26.51 -41.06 -38.03
N LEU A 71 -25.79 -42.04 -37.47
CA LEU A 71 -24.33 -41.95 -37.27
C LEU A 71 -23.58 -41.77 -38.60
N LYS A 72 -23.87 -42.61 -39.61
CA LYS A 72 -23.28 -42.48 -40.95
C LYS A 72 -23.58 -41.13 -41.60
N HIS A 73 -24.74 -40.54 -41.28
CA HIS A 73 -25.08 -39.21 -41.75
C HIS A 73 -24.27 -38.12 -41.03
N VAL A 74 -24.04 -38.20 -39.72
CA VAL A 74 -23.21 -37.22 -38.99
C VAL A 74 -21.83 -37.10 -39.61
N ASP A 75 -21.21 -38.23 -39.97
CA ASP A 75 -19.89 -38.25 -40.61
C ASP A 75 -19.88 -37.66 -42.03
N ARG A 76 -20.98 -37.80 -42.76
CA ARG A 76 -21.10 -37.39 -44.17
C ARG A 76 -21.80 -36.05 -44.37
N CYS A 77 -22.42 -35.50 -43.33
CA CYS A 77 -23.21 -34.27 -43.40
C CYS A 77 -22.28 -33.10 -43.75
N GLN A 78 -22.46 -32.53 -44.95
CA GLN A 78 -21.62 -31.44 -45.42
C GLN A 78 -21.79 -30.14 -44.62
N LYS A 79 -22.93 -29.98 -43.95
CA LYS A 79 -23.21 -28.83 -43.08
C LYS A 79 -22.87 -29.09 -41.61
N ASN A 80 -22.36 -30.27 -41.25
CA ASN A 80 -21.96 -30.57 -39.87
C ASN A 80 -20.68 -29.76 -39.52
N PRO A 81 -20.72 -28.81 -38.57
CA PRO A 81 -19.55 -28.03 -38.15
C PRO A 81 -18.50 -28.89 -37.41
N ASN A 82 -18.89 -30.08 -36.96
CA ASN A 82 -18.04 -31.09 -36.35
C ASN A 82 -17.61 -32.18 -37.33
N LYS A 83 -17.90 -32.04 -38.63
CA LYS A 83 -17.29 -32.89 -39.66
C LYS A 83 -15.79 -32.82 -39.44
N LEU A 84 -15.19 -33.94 -39.04
CA LEU A 84 -13.76 -34.07 -38.87
C LEU A 84 -13.11 -33.66 -40.19
N GLN A 85 -12.63 -32.41 -40.26
CA GLN A 85 -11.45 -32.12 -41.06
C GLN A 85 -10.43 -33.12 -40.54
N ASP A 86 -10.01 -34.01 -41.45
CA ASP A 86 -9.19 -35.19 -41.21
C ASP A 86 -8.43 -35.14 -39.87
N PRO A 87 -8.70 -36.03 -38.90
CA PRO A 87 -8.05 -36.00 -37.59
C PRO A 87 -6.53 -36.20 -37.67
N THR A 88 -6.01 -36.60 -38.84
CA THR A 88 -4.57 -36.68 -39.12
C THR A 88 -3.98 -35.37 -39.66
N GLN A 89 -4.82 -34.43 -40.10
CA GLN A 89 -4.39 -33.18 -40.70
C GLN A 89 -4.04 -32.15 -39.62
N THR A 90 -2.76 -32.15 -39.26
CA THR A 90 -2.17 -31.11 -38.43
C THR A 90 -2.15 -29.77 -39.17
N LYS A 91 -2.49 -28.67 -38.48
CA LYS A 91 -2.37 -27.32 -39.04
C LYS A 91 -0.97 -26.81 -38.73
N LEU A 92 -0.28 -26.28 -39.73
CA LEU A 92 1.02 -25.67 -39.51
C LEU A 92 0.83 -24.40 -38.68
N ASN A 93 1.52 -24.33 -37.55
CA ASN A 93 1.55 -23.17 -36.69
C ASN A 93 3.01 -22.72 -36.56
N LEU A 94 3.22 -21.43 -36.77
CA LEU A 94 4.54 -20.83 -36.66
C LEU A 94 4.80 -20.58 -35.18
N LYS A 95 5.68 -21.40 -34.59
CA LYS A 95 6.10 -21.20 -33.21
C LYS A 95 7.47 -20.53 -33.25
N LYS A 96 7.54 -19.31 -32.71
CA LYS A 96 8.83 -18.70 -32.39
C LYS A 96 9.49 -19.51 -31.28
N GLU A 97 10.67 -20.05 -31.55
CA GLU A 97 11.50 -20.66 -30.53
C GLU A 97 12.33 -19.60 -29.80
N SER A 98 12.82 -19.93 -28.60
CA SER A 98 13.53 -19.00 -27.70
C SER A 98 14.86 -18.48 -28.27
N ASN A 99 15.36 -19.08 -29.34
CA ASN A 99 16.53 -18.72 -30.12
C ASN A 99 16.21 -17.82 -31.33
N GLY A 100 14.96 -17.37 -31.51
CA GLY A 100 14.55 -16.44 -32.57
C GLY A 100 14.21 -17.11 -33.91
N ASP A 101 14.44 -18.41 -34.04
CA ASP A 101 14.10 -19.17 -35.24
C ASP A 101 12.59 -19.49 -35.25
N THR A 102 11.98 -19.44 -36.44
CA THR A 102 10.55 -19.74 -36.58
C THR A 102 10.40 -21.19 -36.97
N SER A 103 10.18 -22.06 -35.97
CA SER A 103 9.94 -23.47 -36.25
C SER A 103 8.48 -23.68 -36.68
N VAL A 104 8.32 -24.34 -37.82
CA VAL A 104 7.02 -24.81 -38.28
C VAL A 104 6.67 -26.02 -37.42
N LYS A 105 5.76 -25.82 -36.45
CA LYS A 105 5.24 -26.90 -35.61
C LYS A 105 3.83 -27.23 -36.00
N THR A 106 3.55 -28.52 -36.06
CA THR A 106 2.22 -29.04 -36.27
C THR A 106 1.37 -28.76 -35.02
N TRP A 107 0.32 -27.97 -35.20
CA TRP A 107 -0.68 -27.68 -34.17
C TRP A 107 -1.92 -28.53 -34.42
N LYS A 108 -2.39 -29.14 -33.33
CA LYS A 108 -3.66 -29.86 -33.26
C LYS A 108 -4.46 -29.34 -32.07
N HIS A 109 -5.78 -29.33 -32.22
CA HIS A 109 -6.68 -29.09 -31.10
C HIS A 109 -6.53 -30.25 -30.09
N ASP A 110 -6.28 -29.91 -28.82
CA ASP A 110 -6.02 -30.87 -27.76
C ASP A 110 -6.78 -30.46 -26.49
N ASP A 111 -7.92 -31.11 -26.27
CA ASP A 111 -8.79 -30.84 -25.13
C ASP A 111 -8.12 -31.11 -23.78
N ALA A 112 -7.19 -32.08 -23.71
CA ALA A 112 -6.49 -32.39 -22.48
C ALA A 112 -5.53 -31.26 -22.12
N ARG A 113 -4.82 -30.70 -23.11
CA ARG A 113 -3.95 -29.54 -22.93
C ARG A 113 -4.73 -28.29 -22.53
N ILE A 114 -5.89 -28.04 -23.12
CA ILE A 114 -6.75 -26.89 -22.79
C ILE A 114 -7.27 -27.02 -21.35
N LYS A 115 -7.75 -28.21 -20.94
CA LYS A 115 -8.19 -28.46 -19.56
C LYS A 115 -7.07 -28.22 -18.56
N LYS A 116 -5.84 -28.67 -18.85
CA LYS A 116 -4.67 -28.43 -17.99
C LYS A 116 -4.30 -26.95 -17.88
N ALA A 117 -4.32 -26.22 -19.00
CA ALA A 117 -4.06 -24.78 -19.01
C ALA A 117 -5.13 -24.00 -18.21
N LEU A 118 -6.39 -24.39 -18.34
CA LEU A 118 -7.48 -23.82 -17.56
C LEU A 118 -7.28 -24.08 -16.06
N LEU A 119 -6.89 -25.29 -15.65
CA LEU A 119 -6.60 -25.57 -14.24
C LEU A 119 -5.44 -24.74 -13.69
N ASN A 120 -4.37 -24.58 -14.46
CA ASN A 120 -3.25 -23.72 -14.07
C ASN A 120 -3.69 -22.26 -13.88
N LEU A 121 -4.61 -21.75 -14.70
CA LEU A 121 -5.14 -20.38 -14.54
C LEU A 121 -5.80 -20.20 -13.17
N PHE A 122 -6.60 -21.17 -12.71
CA PHE A 122 -7.26 -21.09 -11.41
C PHE A 122 -6.30 -21.29 -10.23
N VAL A 123 -5.33 -22.19 -10.37
CA VAL A 123 -4.37 -22.50 -9.28
C VAL A 123 -3.31 -21.41 -9.14
N VAL A 124 -2.69 -20.97 -10.25
CA VAL A 124 -1.64 -19.94 -10.23
C VAL A 124 -2.23 -18.54 -10.13
N GLY A 125 -3.40 -18.30 -10.73
CA GLY A 125 -4.08 -17.01 -10.69
C GLY A 125 -4.98 -16.80 -9.46
N GLU A 126 -5.03 -17.76 -8.53
CA GLU A 126 -5.83 -17.70 -7.28
C GLU A 126 -7.29 -17.27 -7.50
N LEU A 127 -7.89 -17.69 -8.62
CA LEU A 127 -9.21 -17.21 -9.04
C LEU A 127 -10.35 -17.95 -8.31
N PRO A 128 -11.44 -17.26 -7.94
CA PRO A 128 -12.64 -17.91 -7.41
C PRO A 128 -13.21 -18.89 -8.44
N PHE A 129 -13.59 -20.12 -8.04
CA PHE A 129 -14.11 -21.12 -8.99
C PHE A 129 -15.31 -20.66 -9.82
N LYS A 130 -16.10 -19.70 -9.32
CA LYS A 130 -17.22 -19.08 -10.03
C LYS A 130 -16.77 -18.29 -11.28
N PHE A 131 -15.50 -17.89 -11.35
CA PHE A 131 -14.93 -17.15 -12.48
C PHE A 131 -15.09 -17.89 -13.82
N VAL A 132 -15.08 -19.24 -13.81
CA VAL A 132 -15.26 -20.04 -15.04
C VAL A 132 -16.65 -19.85 -15.66
N GLU A 133 -17.62 -19.39 -14.88
CA GLU A 133 -19.00 -19.11 -15.28
C GLU A 133 -19.24 -17.61 -15.54
N ASN A 134 -18.19 -16.77 -15.48
CA ASN A 134 -18.31 -15.34 -15.77
C ASN A 134 -18.64 -15.14 -17.25
N GLU A 135 -19.68 -14.35 -17.55
CA GLU A 135 -20.16 -14.13 -18.93
C GLU A 135 -19.06 -13.61 -19.87
N ALA A 136 -18.21 -12.68 -19.41
CA ALA A 136 -17.12 -12.14 -20.22
C ALA A 136 -16.01 -13.18 -20.47
N PHE A 137 -15.73 -14.04 -19.49
CA PHE A 137 -14.76 -15.12 -19.66
C PHE A 137 -15.27 -16.22 -20.59
N VAL A 138 -16.57 -16.52 -20.52
CA VAL A 138 -17.26 -17.44 -21.43
C VAL A 138 -17.26 -16.87 -22.85
N GLU A 139 -17.61 -15.60 -23.02
CA GLU A 139 -17.59 -14.91 -24.32
C GLU A 139 -16.18 -14.88 -24.93
N TYR A 140 -15.17 -14.54 -24.12
CA TYR A 140 -13.77 -14.58 -24.54
C TYR A 140 -13.34 -15.98 -25.00
N THR A 141 -13.68 -17.03 -24.24
CA THR A 141 -13.32 -18.40 -24.61
C THR A 141 -14.04 -18.84 -25.88
N ASN A 142 -15.31 -18.49 -26.04
CA ASN A 142 -16.09 -18.75 -27.25
C ASN A 142 -15.53 -18.01 -28.47
N ALA A 143 -15.06 -16.77 -28.29
CA ALA A 143 -14.42 -15.99 -29.35
C ALA A 143 -13.09 -16.60 -29.82
N LEU A 144 -12.31 -17.18 -28.88
CA LEU A 144 -11.08 -17.88 -29.22
C LEU A 144 -11.34 -19.22 -29.93
N ASN A 145 -12.29 -20.00 -29.42
CA ASN A 145 -12.74 -21.22 -30.07
C ASN A 145 -14.10 -21.66 -29.51
N ALA A 146 -15.15 -21.47 -30.29
CA ALA A 146 -16.52 -21.83 -29.93
C ALA A 146 -16.74 -23.35 -29.70
N LYS A 147 -15.77 -24.21 -30.03
CA LYS A 147 -15.82 -25.65 -29.73
C LYS A 147 -15.39 -25.99 -28.29
N VAL A 148 -14.73 -25.06 -27.58
CA VAL A 148 -14.25 -25.30 -26.22
C VAL A 148 -15.40 -25.14 -25.23
N MET A 149 -15.89 -26.26 -24.72
CA MET A 149 -16.92 -26.26 -23.67
C MET A 149 -16.28 -26.03 -22.30
N LEU A 150 -16.53 -24.86 -21.70
CA LEU A 150 -16.02 -24.56 -20.37
C LEU A 150 -16.68 -25.43 -19.28
N PRO A 151 -15.91 -25.97 -18.33
CA PRO A 151 -16.43 -26.74 -17.21
C PRO A 151 -17.13 -25.84 -16.18
N SER A 152 -18.11 -26.38 -15.45
CA SER A 152 -18.75 -25.67 -14.32
C SER A 152 -17.78 -25.40 -13.16
N ARG A 153 -18.12 -24.47 -12.26
CA ARG A 153 -17.36 -24.19 -11.03
C ARG A 153 -17.09 -25.45 -10.19
N HIS A 154 -18.06 -26.36 -10.15
CA HIS A 154 -17.96 -27.61 -9.40
C HIS A 154 -17.00 -28.59 -10.08
N THR A 155 -16.97 -28.60 -11.41
CA THR A 155 -16.03 -29.42 -12.18
C THR A 155 -14.60 -28.88 -12.05
N ILE A 156 -14.41 -27.56 -12.08
CA ILE A 156 -13.10 -26.93 -11.79
C ILE A 156 -12.65 -27.27 -10.37
N SER A 157 -13.51 -27.10 -9.37
CA SER A 157 -13.18 -27.44 -7.97
C SER A 157 -12.72 -28.90 -7.83
N ARG A 158 -13.46 -29.87 -8.39
CA ARG A 158 -13.06 -31.29 -8.39
C ARG A 158 -11.72 -31.53 -9.11
N ASN A 159 -11.52 -30.87 -10.25
CA ASN A 159 -10.31 -31.02 -11.04
C ASN A 159 -9.09 -30.40 -10.32
N VAL A 160 -9.26 -29.30 -9.59
CA VAL A 160 -8.21 -28.70 -8.75
C VAL A 160 -7.87 -29.63 -7.59
N SER A 161 -8.86 -30.25 -6.93
CA SER A 161 -8.59 -31.28 -5.92
C SER A 161 -7.84 -32.49 -6.50
N LYS A 162 -8.21 -32.94 -7.71
CA LYS A 162 -7.50 -34.02 -8.40
C LYS A 162 -6.06 -33.61 -8.76
N PHE A 163 -5.88 -32.39 -9.25
CA PHE A 163 -4.57 -31.82 -9.55
C PHE A 163 -3.69 -31.72 -8.31
N TYR A 164 -4.25 -31.30 -7.17
CA TYR A 164 -3.56 -31.34 -5.89
C TYR A 164 -3.10 -32.76 -5.53
N ILE A 165 -3.94 -33.79 -5.71
CA ILE A 165 -3.56 -35.19 -5.44
C ILE A 165 -2.42 -35.64 -6.39
N GLU A 166 -2.48 -35.27 -7.66
CA GLU A 166 -1.44 -35.58 -8.65
C GLU A 166 -0.09 -34.91 -8.29
N GLU A 167 -0.09 -33.62 -7.97
CA GLU A 167 1.12 -32.89 -7.55
C GLU A 167 1.63 -33.34 -6.18
N ARG A 168 0.73 -33.65 -5.24
CA ARG A 168 1.06 -34.28 -3.96
C ARG A 168 1.79 -35.60 -4.18
N THR A 169 1.38 -36.40 -5.15
CA THR A 169 2.02 -37.70 -5.44
C THR A 169 3.46 -37.50 -5.94
N LYS A 170 3.71 -36.50 -6.78
CA LYS A 170 5.06 -36.16 -7.26
C LYS A 170 5.94 -35.64 -6.12
N MET A 171 5.42 -34.72 -5.31
CA MET A 171 6.13 -34.20 -4.14
C MET A 171 6.43 -35.31 -3.12
N LEU A 172 5.50 -36.25 -2.93
CA LEU A 172 5.71 -37.43 -2.09
C LEU A 172 6.87 -38.29 -2.61
N GLN A 173 6.96 -38.56 -3.92
CA GLN A 173 8.11 -39.28 -4.50
C GLN A 173 9.44 -38.57 -4.21
N PHE A 174 9.45 -37.23 -4.33
CA PHE A 174 10.64 -36.42 -4.07
C PHE A 174 11.04 -36.42 -2.57
N LEU A 175 10.09 -36.16 -1.67
CA LEU A 175 10.32 -36.14 -0.22
C LEU A 175 10.62 -37.54 0.35
N SER A 176 10.24 -38.60 -0.35
CA SER A 176 10.55 -39.99 0.02
C SER A 176 11.98 -40.41 -0.31
N ASN A 177 12.73 -39.59 -1.04
CA ASN A 177 14.12 -39.87 -1.37
C ASN A 177 14.97 -39.78 -0.08
N PRO A 178 15.67 -40.87 0.32
CA PRO A 178 16.49 -40.87 1.54
C PRO A 178 17.67 -39.88 1.50
N LYS A 179 18.06 -39.40 0.31
CA LYS A 179 19.13 -38.40 0.16
C LYS A 179 18.67 -36.96 0.43
N THR A 180 17.35 -36.70 0.40
CA THR A 180 16.81 -35.35 0.58
C THR A 180 16.77 -35.00 2.06
N ALA A 181 17.59 -34.04 2.49
CA ALA A 181 17.52 -33.49 3.83
C ALA A 181 16.28 -32.58 3.96
N ILE A 182 15.47 -32.86 4.97
CA ILE A 182 14.19 -32.17 5.18
C ILE A 182 14.19 -31.50 6.56
N HIS A 183 13.80 -30.24 6.60
CA HIS A 183 13.56 -29.50 7.83
C HIS A 183 12.08 -29.13 7.91
N LEU A 184 11.47 -29.25 9.09
CA LEU A 184 10.07 -28.90 9.28
C LEU A 184 9.97 -27.66 10.18
N THR A 185 8.96 -26.84 9.94
CA THR A 185 8.47 -25.86 10.91
C THR A 185 7.00 -26.11 11.10
N THR A 186 6.53 -26.10 12.35
CA THR A 186 5.10 -26.26 12.64
C THR A 186 4.64 -25.18 13.60
N ASP A 187 3.41 -24.75 13.40
CA ASP A 187 2.73 -23.79 14.26
C ASP A 187 1.34 -24.33 14.57
N THR A 188 0.92 -24.17 15.83
CA THR A 188 -0.32 -24.73 16.35
C THR A 188 -1.06 -23.64 17.11
N TRP A 189 -2.30 -23.38 16.71
CA TRP A 189 -3.13 -22.36 17.34
C TRP A 189 -4.57 -22.83 17.46
N THR A 190 -5.27 -22.30 18.46
CA THR A 190 -6.72 -22.46 18.58
C THR A 190 -7.41 -21.25 17.99
N SER A 191 -8.29 -21.49 17.02
CA SER A 191 -9.15 -20.46 16.45
C SER A 191 -10.06 -19.86 17.52
N SER A 192 -10.01 -18.54 17.70
CA SER A 192 -10.80 -17.84 18.71
C SER A 192 -12.30 -17.83 18.43
N CYS A 193 -12.71 -18.00 17.16
CA CYS A 193 -14.10 -18.01 16.75
C CYS A 193 -14.74 -19.41 16.77
N GLN A 194 -13.97 -20.43 16.37
CA GLN A 194 -14.47 -21.81 16.25
C GLN A 194 -14.07 -22.71 17.41
N ARG A 195 -13.10 -22.28 18.24
CA ARG A 195 -12.45 -23.08 19.30
C ARG A 195 -11.80 -24.37 18.80
N THR A 196 -11.67 -24.53 17.49
CA THR A 196 -10.93 -25.59 16.82
C THR A 196 -9.43 -25.30 16.88
N THR A 197 -8.63 -26.33 17.14
CA THR A 197 -7.18 -26.22 17.09
C THR A 197 -6.68 -26.65 15.72
N TYR A 198 -5.84 -25.83 15.11
CA TYR A 198 -5.23 -26.10 13.81
C TYR A 198 -3.73 -26.27 13.99
N MET A 199 -3.16 -27.20 13.21
CA MET A 199 -1.73 -27.35 13.04
C MET A 199 -1.38 -27.17 11.56
N VAL A 200 -0.42 -26.30 11.29
CA VAL A 200 0.21 -26.17 9.97
C VAL A 200 1.61 -26.76 10.00
N VAL A 201 1.92 -27.63 9.04
CA VAL A 201 3.25 -28.20 8.88
C VAL A 201 3.83 -27.69 7.58
N THR A 202 4.95 -26.98 7.70
CA THR A 202 5.70 -26.46 6.56
C THR A 202 7.02 -27.20 6.46
N THR A 203 7.32 -27.67 5.26
CA THR A 203 8.56 -28.36 4.92
C THR A 203 9.51 -27.40 4.21
N HIS A 204 10.77 -27.47 4.60
CA HIS A 204 11.90 -26.75 4.03
C HIS A 204 12.92 -27.77 3.56
N PHE A 205 13.33 -27.69 2.31
CA PHE A 205 14.32 -28.59 1.73
C PHE A 205 15.05 -27.90 0.59
N ILE A 206 16.22 -28.42 0.24
CA ILE A 206 16.99 -27.98 -0.92
C ILE A 206 16.89 -29.09 -1.97
N ASP A 207 16.56 -28.75 -3.22
CA ASP A 207 16.49 -29.73 -4.30
C ASP A 207 17.85 -30.01 -4.95
N GLU A 208 17.88 -30.91 -5.94
CA GLU A 208 19.09 -31.27 -6.67
C GLU A 208 19.72 -30.09 -7.44
N ASN A 209 18.95 -29.02 -7.68
CA ASN A 209 19.40 -27.78 -8.31
C ASN A 209 19.83 -26.72 -7.29
N TRP A 210 20.00 -27.08 -6.02
CA TRP A 210 20.36 -26.17 -4.92
C TRP A 210 19.32 -25.07 -4.65
N MET A 211 18.07 -25.25 -5.06
CA MET A 211 16.99 -24.30 -4.79
C MET A 211 16.36 -24.59 -3.43
N MET A 212 16.27 -23.57 -2.57
CA MET A 212 15.55 -23.67 -1.30
C MET A 212 14.04 -23.62 -1.55
N HIS A 213 13.33 -24.67 -1.11
CA HIS A 213 11.89 -24.76 -1.19
C HIS A 213 11.27 -24.68 0.19
N LYS A 214 10.23 -23.86 0.32
CA LYS A 214 9.33 -23.80 1.49
C LYS A 214 7.92 -24.16 1.03
N ARG A 215 7.33 -25.22 1.58
CA ARG A 215 5.99 -25.71 1.16
C ARG A 215 5.15 -26.10 2.37
N ILE A 216 3.90 -25.61 2.42
CA ILE A 216 2.92 -26.11 3.38
C ILE A 216 2.46 -27.48 2.89
N ILE A 217 2.80 -28.53 3.64
CA ILE A 217 2.48 -29.90 3.29
C ILE A 217 1.29 -30.45 4.07
N ASN A 218 0.90 -29.77 5.16
CA ASN A 218 -0.25 -30.17 5.94
C ASN A 218 -0.86 -28.97 6.64
N PHE A 219 -2.18 -28.91 6.63
CA PHE A 219 -3.00 -27.96 7.37
C PHE A 219 -4.24 -28.71 7.82
N ARG A 220 -4.34 -29.01 9.11
CA ARG A 220 -5.43 -29.84 9.63
C ARG A 220 -5.86 -29.38 11.02
N GLU A 221 -7.10 -29.69 11.33
CA GLU A 221 -7.62 -29.66 12.69
C GLU A 221 -6.94 -30.76 13.52
N ILE A 222 -6.64 -30.44 14.78
CA ILE A 222 -6.13 -31.39 15.77
C ILE A 222 -7.02 -31.38 17.00
N ASP A 223 -7.21 -32.55 17.61
CA ASP A 223 -8.17 -32.72 18.70
C ASP A 223 -7.70 -32.10 20.02
N SER A 224 -6.39 -31.93 20.22
CA SER A 224 -5.83 -31.46 21.49
C SER A 224 -4.41 -30.86 21.37
N HIS A 225 -4.06 -29.98 22.30
CA HIS A 225 -2.69 -29.41 22.47
C HIS A 225 -1.75 -30.32 23.28
N LYS A 226 -2.13 -31.56 23.56
CA LYS A 226 -1.24 -32.49 24.27
C LYS A 226 -0.07 -32.85 23.35
N GLY A 227 1.14 -32.80 23.90
CA GLY A 227 2.36 -33.07 23.13
C GLY A 227 2.36 -34.42 22.41
N GLU A 228 1.81 -35.47 23.02
CA GLU A 228 1.71 -36.78 22.36
C GLU A 228 0.76 -36.78 21.15
N ASP A 229 -0.34 -36.02 21.22
CA ASP A 229 -1.29 -35.91 20.11
C ASP A 229 -0.67 -35.10 18.97
N MET A 230 -0.02 -33.97 19.29
CA MET A 230 0.76 -33.19 18.32
C MET A 230 1.89 -34.02 17.69
N GLY A 231 2.59 -34.82 18.49
CA GLY A 231 3.65 -35.74 18.05
C GLY A 231 3.11 -36.85 17.15
N ARG A 232 1.95 -37.43 17.47
CA ARG A 232 1.26 -38.43 16.63
C ARG A 232 0.86 -37.84 15.29
N GLU A 233 0.25 -36.66 15.30
CA GLU A 233 -0.13 -35.96 14.09
C GLU A 233 1.12 -35.70 13.24
N LEU A 234 2.19 -35.13 13.80
CA LEU A 234 3.45 -34.90 13.08
C LEU A 234 4.06 -36.20 12.55
N LEU A 235 4.01 -37.30 13.31
CA LEU A 235 4.48 -38.60 12.87
C LEU A 235 3.68 -39.12 11.68
N ASP A 236 2.36 -38.97 11.71
CA ASP A 236 1.47 -39.36 10.62
C ASP A 236 1.68 -38.48 9.39
N CYS A 237 2.05 -37.21 9.58
CA CYS A 237 2.48 -36.35 8.48
C CYS A 237 3.80 -36.82 7.88
N ILE A 238 4.83 -37.07 8.71
CA ILE A 238 6.15 -37.54 8.26
C ILE A 238 6.01 -38.86 7.49
N ARG A 239 5.27 -39.82 8.04
CA ARG A 239 4.98 -41.11 7.40
C ARG A 239 4.11 -40.97 6.15
N GLY A 240 3.07 -40.15 6.21
CA GLY A 240 2.12 -39.94 5.10
C GLY A 240 2.73 -39.24 3.88
N TRP A 241 3.86 -38.55 4.06
CA TRP A 241 4.68 -37.96 3.00
C TRP A 241 5.95 -38.78 2.68
N GLY A 242 6.13 -39.93 3.34
CA GLY A 242 7.25 -40.84 3.12
C GLY A 242 8.63 -40.27 3.52
N MET A 243 8.67 -39.20 4.31
CA MET A 243 9.91 -38.50 4.65
C MET A 243 10.83 -39.39 5.49
N LYS A 244 12.01 -39.72 4.95
CA LYS A 244 12.98 -40.62 5.59
C LYS A 244 14.12 -39.90 6.30
N ASN A 245 14.45 -38.68 5.88
CA ASN A 245 15.60 -37.92 6.37
C ASN A 245 15.19 -36.53 6.86
N VAL A 246 14.34 -36.50 7.90
CA VAL A 246 13.99 -35.26 8.60
C VAL A 246 15.14 -34.92 9.55
N MET A 247 15.79 -33.77 9.32
CA MET A 247 16.97 -33.32 10.05
C MET A 247 16.58 -32.53 11.29
N THR A 248 15.67 -31.55 11.15
CA THR A 248 15.22 -30.72 12.26
C THR A 248 13.74 -30.38 12.16
N ILE A 249 13.12 -30.13 13.31
CA ILE A 249 11.77 -29.58 13.44
C ILE A 249 11.86 -28.33 14.31
N THR A 250 11.46 -27.19 13.74
CA THR A 250 11.40 -25.91 14.43
C THR A 250 10.00 -25.66 14.98
N LEU A 251 9.92 -25.42 16.29
CA LEU A 251 8.68 -25.25 17.05
C LEU A 251 8.80 -24.06 18.01
N ASP A 252 7.66 -23.53 18.48
CA ASP A 252 7.67 -22.61 19.60
C ASP A 252 8.14 -23.29 20.90
N ASN A 253 8.38 -22.51 21.96
CA ASN A 253 8.98 -23.03 23.19
C ASN A 253 7.97 -23.57 24.20
N ALA A 254 6.76 -23.95 23.78
CA ALA A 254 5.82 -24.58 24.68
C ALA A 254 6.34 -25.95 25.17
N ALA A 255 6.18 -26.24 26.47
CA ALA A 255 6.56 -27.53 27.06
C ALA A 255 5.82 -28.73 26.42
N THR A 256 4.67 -28.49 25.79
CA THR A 256 3.94 -29.49 25.00
C THR A 256 4.72 -29.92 23.75
N ASN A 257 5.49 -29.03 23.13
CA ASN A 257 6.32 -29.36 21.99
C ASN A 257 7.51 -30.23 22.39
N ASP A 258 8.06 -30.06 23.58
CA ASP A 258 9.12 -30.93 24.10
C ASP A 258 8.62 -32.38 24.20
N LYS A 259 7.41 -32.59 24.74
CA LYS A 259 6.75 -33.91 24.76
C LYS A 259 6.45 -34.46 23.36
N ALA A 260 6.08 -33.59 22.42
CA ALA A 260 5.87 -33.98 21.03
C ALA A 260 7.18 -34.44 20.36
N MET A 261 8.29 -33.75 20.63
CA MET A 261 9.61 -34.12 20.12
C MET A 261 10.13 -35.40 20.76
N ASP A 262 9.98 -35.58 22.07
CA ASP A 262 10.32 -36.83 22.76
C ASP A 262 9.55 -38.03 22.19
N PHE A 263 8.27 -37.83 21.88
CA PHE A 263 7.46 -38.85 21.21
C PHE A 263 8.00 -39.18 19.80
N LEU A 264 8.36 -38.17 19.01
CA LEU A 264 8.92 -38.37 17.67
C LEU A 264 10.30 -39.03 17.70
N VAL A 265 11.20 -38.61 18.59
CA VAL A 265 12.55 -39.17 18.75
C VAL A 265 12.49 -40.66 19.10
N LYS A 266 11.52 -41.08 19.91
CA LYS A 266 11.28 -42.51 20.23
C LYS A 266 10.71 -43.33 19.07
N LYS A 267 10.08 -42.70 18.08
CA LYS A 267 9.31 -43.37 17.01
C LYS A 267 9.93 -43.27 15.62
N LEU A 268 10.85 -42.33 15.40
CA LEU A 268 11.56 -42.15 14.15
C LEU A 268 12.93 -42.84 14.19
N PRO A 269 13.24 -43.73 13.25
CA PRO A 269 14.56 -44.35 13.15
C PRO A 269 15.57 -43.38 12.51
N ASN A 270 16.87 -43.56 12.79
CA ASN A 270 18.00 -42.90 12.10
C ASN A 270 18.09 -41.38 12.25
N LEU A 271 17.75 -40.82 13.41
CA LEU A 271 17.98 -39.41 13.70
C LEU A 271 19.48 -39.11 13.90
N TYR A 272 19.93 -37.99 13.35
CA TYR A 272 21.30 -37.50 13.52
C TYR A 272 21.62 -37.30 15.02
N GLU A 273 22.76 -37.84 15.47
CA GLU A 273 23.17 -37.90 16.88
C GLU A 273 22.06 -38.36 17.84
N GLY A 274 21.26 -39.37 17.45
CA GLY A 274 20.19 -39.89 18.31
C GLY A 274 19.05 -38.91 18.58
N GLY A 275 18.92 -37.86 17.76
CA GLY A 275 17.88 -36.84 17.88
C GLY A 275 18.27 -35.63 18.73
N LYS A 276 19.52 -35.54 19.21
CA LYS A 276 20.01 -34.43 20.05
C LYS A 276 19.78 -33.04 19.45
N HIS A 277 19.87 -32.92 18.12
CA HIS A 277 19.68 -31.67 17.38
C HIS A 277 18.35 -31.62 16.62
N PHE A 278 17.46 -32.59 16.84
CA PHE A 278 16.23 -32.73 16.08
C PHE A 278 15.23 -31.60 16.36
N GLN A 279 15.21 -31.09 17.59
CA GLN A 279 14.40 -29.94 17.96
C GLN A 279 15.18 -28.64 17.80
N VAL A 280 14.62 -27.70 17.03
CA VAL A 280 15.08 -26.31 16.95
C VAL A 280 14.04 -25.43 17.63
N ARG A 281 14.45 -24.75 18.69
CA ARG A 281 13.57 -23.79 19.38
C ARG A 281 13.42 -22.52 18.55
N CYS A 282 12.21 -21.98 18.48
CA CYS A 282 11.94 -20.78 17.70
C CYS A 282 12.69 -19.58 18.29
N MET A 283 13.74 -19.12 17.58
CA MET A 283 14.58 -17.99 17.98
C MET A 283 13.76 -16.72 18.24
N THR A 284 12.78 -16.43 17.39
CA THR A 284 11.93 -15.23 17.55
C THR A 284 11.03 -15.31 18.79
N HIS A 285 10.60 -16.51 19.18
CA HIS A 285 9.87 -16.74 20.41
C HIS A 285 10.79 -16.64 21.64
N ILE A 286 12.02 -17.19 21.58
CA ILE A 286 13.05 -17.02 22.63
C ILE A 286 13.31 -15.54 22.88
N LEU A 287 13.56 -14.77 21.82
CA LEU A 287 13.75 -13.32 21.92
C LEU A 287 12.55 -12.62 22.56
N ASN A 288 11.33 -13.04 22.21
CA ASN A 288 10.12 -12.49 22.83
C ASN A 288 10.05 -12.80 24.33
N LEU A 289 10.41 -14.01 24.75
CA LEU A 289 10.46 -14.39 26.17
C LEU A 289 11.51 -13.58 26.94
N ILE A 290 12.74 -13.46 26.42
CA ILE A 290 13.83 -12.67 27.03
C ILE A 290 13.40 -11.21 27.23
N VAL A 291 12.83 -10.61 26.18
CA VAL A 291 12.35 -9.22 26.25
C VAL A 291 11.22 -9.08 27.25
N ASN A 292 10.25 -10.01 27.26
CA ASN A 292 9.13 -9.97 28.20
C ASN A 292 9.59 -10.12 29.66
N ASP A 293 10.59 -10.96 29.94
CA ASP A 293 11.17 -11.06 31.29
C ASP A 293 11.83 -9.74 31.73
N GLY A 294 12.55 -9.07 30.85
CA GLY A 294 13.09 -7.73 31.13
C GLY A 294 12.00 -6.68 31.36
N LEU A 295 10.89 -6.75 30.61
CA LEU A 295 9.77 -5.83 30.74
C LEU A 295 8.98 -5.99 32.05
N LYS A 296 9.05 -7.16 32.72
CA LYS A 296 8.37 -7.39 34.01
C LYS A 296 8.75 -6.35 35.08
N TYR A 297 10.01 -5.91 35.10
CA TYR A 297 10.52 -4.93 36.09
C TYR A 297 9.98 -3.50 35.89
N GLN A 298 9.46 -3.19 34.70
CA GLN A 298 8.88 -1.88 34.35
C GLN A 298 7.40 -2.01 33.92
N ASN A 299 6.77 -3.15 34.21
CA ASN A 299 5.48 -3.55 33.65
C ASN A 299 4.37 -2.52 33.94
N TYR A 300 4.39 -1.88 35.11
CA TYR A 300 3.44 -0.83 35.44
C TYR A 300 3.49 0.35 34.46
N HIS A 301 4.70 0.87 34.16
CA HIS A 301 4.88 2.01 33.27
C HIS A 301 4.58 1.63 31.82
N VAL A 302 5.01 0.44 31.40
CA VAL A 302 4.73 -0.09 30.06
C VAL A 302 3.24 -0.28 29.85
N GLU A 303 2.51 -0.87 30.80
CA GLU A 303 1.05 -1.00 30.77
C GLU A 303 0.33 0.35 30.69
N CYS A 304 0.81 1.36 31.43
CA CYS A 304 0.22 2.69 31.39
C CYS A 304 0.32 3.31 29.99
N ILE A 305 1.50 3.21 29.38
CA ILE A 305 1.74 3.72 28.03
C ILE A 305 0.93 2.92 27.00
N GLN A 306 0.90 1.58 27.10
CA GLN A 306 0.06 0.72 26.26
C GLN A 306 -1.42 1.13 26.33
N LYS A 307 -1.95 1.37 27.53
CA LYS A 307 -3.34 1.80 27.75
C LYS A 307 -3.60 3.18 27.14
N ALA A 308 -2.67 4.12 27.31
CA ALA A 308 -2.80 5.47 26.73
C ALA A 308 -2.77 5.45 25.20
N VAL A 309 -1.84 4.69 24.61
CA VAL A 309 -1.75 4.47 23.17
C VAL A 309 -3.02 3.80 22.64
N ARG A 310 -3.51 2.75 23.31
CA ARG A 310 -4.75 2.07 22.94
C ARG A 310 -5.94 3.02 23.03
N TYR A 311 -6.02 3.84 24.07
CA TYR A 311 -7.06 4.85 24.26
C TYR A 311 -7.12 5.86 23.12
N ILE A 312 -5.97 6.39 22.71
CA ILE A 312 -5.89 7.33 21.59
C ILE A 312 -6.30 6.67 20.28
N ARG A 313 -5.90 5.41 20.07
CA ARG A 313 -6.19 4.65 18.84
C ARG A 313 -7.59 4.03 18.79
N LEU A 314 -8.36 4.08 19.88
CA LEU A 314 -9.67 3.44 19.99
C LEU A 314 -10.75 4.07 19.10
N SER A 315 -10.62 5.34 18.70
CA SER A 315 -11.54 5.94 17.74
C SER A 315 -10.86 6.97 16.82
N PRO A 316 -11.37 7.18 15.59
CA PRO A 316 -10.86 8.21 14.69
C PRO A 316 -10.90 9.61 15.29
N GLN A 317 -11.90 9.90 16.13
CA GLN A 317 -12.04 11.19 16.81
C GLN A 317 -10.88 11.44 17.79
N ARG A 318 -10.52 10.43 18.59
CA ARG A 318 -9.40 10.53 19.55
C ARG A 318 -8.05 10.62 18.85
N ILE A 319 -7.88 9.89 17.75
CA ILE A 319 -6.69 10.00 16.88
C ILE A 319 -6.54 11.43 16.36
N ASN A 320 -7.61 12.01 15.79
CA ASN A 320 -7.57 13.37 15.26
C ASN A 320 -7.30 14.40 16.35
N LYS A 321 -7.86 14.18 17.55
CA LYS A 321 -7.63 15.05 18.70
C LYS A 321 -6.20 14.96 19.24
N PHE A 322 -5.62 13.77 19.27
CA PHE A 322 -4.22 13.59 19.63
C PHE A 322 -3.29 14.20 18.57
N LYS A 323 -3.61 14.06 17.28
CA LYS A 323 -2.91 14.78 16.21
C LYS A 323 -3.00 16.29 16.35
N LYS A 324 -4.14 16.81 16.85
CA LYS A 324 -4.27 18.23 17.17
C LYS A 324 -3.36 18.62 18.33
N ALA A 325 -3.34 17.85 19.42
CA ALA A 325 -2.41 18.07 20.53
C ALA A 325 -0.94 18.01 20.08
N MET A 326 -0.60 17.10 19.16
CA MET A 326 0.74 17.08 18.54
C MET A 326 1.05 18.38 17.79
N LYS A 327 0.10 18.93 17.04
CA LYS A 327 0.25 20.22 16.36
C LYS A 327 0.37 21.37 17.35
N ASP A 328 -0.44 21.36 18.40
CA ASP A 328 -0.48 22.42 19.43
C ASP A 328 0.83 22.45 20.27
N CYS A 329 1.47 21.29 20.49
CA CYS A 329 2.82 21.21 21.06
C CYS A 329 3.96 21.56 20.09
N GLY A 330 3.68 21.79 18.81
CA GLY A 330 4.71 21.96 17.79
C GLY A 330 5.53 20.69 17.48
N LEU A 331 4.99 19.50 17.81
CA LEU A 331 5.65 18.22 17.51
C LEU A 331 5.47 17.85 16.03
N GLN A 332 6.55 17.91 15.26
CA GLN A 332 6.57 17.68 13.80
C GLN A 332 7.02 16.26 13.41
N THR A 333 6.61 15.21 14.15
CA THR A 333 6.98 13.83 13.83
C THR A 333 5.98 13.14 12.89
N LYS A 334 6.49 12.50 11.82
CA LYS A 334 5.71 11.67 10.87
C LYS A 334 5.25 10.33 11.48
N LYS A 335 5.88 9.88 12.57
CA LYS A 335 5.55 8.60 13.22
C LYS A 335 4.37 8.80 14.17
N PHE A 336 3.30 8.06 13.93
CA PHE A 336 2.15 8.02 14.82
C PHE A 336 2.26 6.87 15.82
N LEU A 337 1.45 6.90 16.88
CA LEU A 337 1.47 5.86 17.91
C LEU A 337 1.23 4.48 17.30
N CYS A 338 2.20 3.58 17.48
CA CYS A 338 2.11 2.20 17.03
C CYS A 338 1.56 1.31 18.15
N GLY A 339 0.86 0.25 17.77
CA GLY A 339 0.22 -0.66 18.70
C GLY A 339 1.19 -1.74 19.10
N ASP A 340 1.05 -2.22 20.32
CA ASP A 340 1.81 -3.35 20.80
C ASP A 340 1.19 -4.67 20.31
N THR A 341 2.04 -5.65 19.98
CA THR A 341 1.65 -7.01 19.61
C THR A 341 2.42 -7.96 20.53
N PRO A 342 1.83 -8.46 21.61
CA PRO A 342 2.55 -9.17 22.69
C PRO A 342 3.37 -10.39 22.24
N THR A 343 3.06 -10.94 21.07
CA THR A 343 3.76 -12.09 20.46
C THR A 343 4.98 -11.69 19.63
N ARG A 344 5.24 -10.38 19.44
CA ARG A 344 6.33 -9.84 18.63
C ARG A 344 7.33 -9.08 19.50
N TRP A 345 8.53 -9.63 19.62
CA TRP A 345 9.60 -9.18 20.53
C TRP A 345 9.97 -7.69 20.46
N ASN A 346 9.90 -7.05 19.28
CA ASN A 346 10.27 -5.64 19.13
C ASN A 346 9.08 -4.66 19.15
N SER A 347 7.85 -5.15 19.32
CA SER A 347 6.66 -4.29 19.22
C SER A 347 6.49 -3.37 20.42
N THR A 348 6.72 -3.85 21.64
CA THR A 348 6.76 -3.02 22.86
C THR A 348 7.81 -1.93 22.78
N PHE A 349 9.02 -2.23 22.28
CA PHE A 349 10.07 -1.23 22.08
C PHE A 349 9.61 -0.13 21.11
N LYS A 350 9.01 -0.52 19.98
CA LYS A 350 8.46 0.45 19.00
C LYS A 350 7.36 1.31 19.63
N LEU A 351 6.46 0.71 20.42
CA LEU A 351 5.42 1.43 21.16
C LEU A 351 6.03 2.45 22.12
N LEU A 352 6.95 2.04 22.99
CA LEU A 352 7.58 2.90 23.98
C LEU A 352 8.39 4.02 23.34
N LYS A 353 9.16 3.70 22.29
CA LYS A 353 9.91 4.68 21.52
C LYS A 353 8.97 5.74 20.91
N SER A 354 7.89 5.30 20.26
CA SER A 354 6.91 6.22 19.69
C SER A 354 6.20 7.07 20.75
N ALA A 355 5.90 6.49 21.92
CA ALA A 355 5.25 7.22 23.00
C ALA A 355 6.17 8.24 23.68
N TYR A 356 7.46 7.89 23.84
CA TYR A 356 8.48 8.78 24.38
C TYR A 356 8.77 9.97 23.46
N GLU A 357 8.85 9.73 22.15
CA GLU A 357 8.98 10.76 21.12
C GLU A 357 7.78 11.73 21.13
N LEU A 358 6.59 11.23 21.52
CA LEU A 358 5.33 11.98 21.54
C LEU A 358 4.90 12.44 22.94
N ARG A 359 5.79 12.38 23.94
CA ARG A 359 5.44 12.64 25.36
C ARG A 359 4.82 14.02 25.61
N GLU A 360 5.21 15.04 24.87
CA GLU A 360 4.64 16.39 25.01
C GLU A 360 3.20 16.44 24.49
N ALA A 361 2.90 15.74 23.38
CA ALA A 361 1.53 15.57 22.89
C ALA A 361 0.66 14.78 23.88
N PHE A 362 1.21 13.79 24.59
CA PHE A 362 0.49 13.12 25.68
C PHE A 362 0.11 14.10 26.80
N THR A 363 0.99 15.03 27.13
CA THR A 363 0.74 16.07 28.15
C THR A 363 -0.30 17.08 27.68
N GLU A 364 -0.23 17.56 26.44
CA GLU A 364 -1.17 18.53 25.87
C GLU A 364 -2.55 17.93 25.57
N PHE A 365 -2.56 16.69 25.08
CA PHE A 365 -3.78 15.88 25.02
C PHE A 365 -4.37 15.67 26.42
N GLY A 366 -3.54 15.80 27.47
CA GLY A 366 -3.75 15.30 28.81
C GLY A 366 -3.96 16.29 29.96
N ILE A 367 -4.18 17.59 29.73
CA ILE A 367 -4.62 18.50 30.80
C ILE A 367 -6.12 18.83 30.72
N ARG A 368 -6.77 18.68 29.56
CA ARG A 368 -8.22 18.95 29.40
C ARG A 368 -9.12 17.73 29.20
N GLU A 369 -8.59 16.58 28.79
CA GLU A 369 -9.43 15.38 28.56
C GLU A 369 -8.98 14.10 29.27
N LEU A 370 -7.90 14.16 30.04
CA LEU A 370 -7.51 13.07 30.93
C LEU A 370 -8.41 12.97 32.19
N VAL A 371 -9.36 13.90 32.36
CA VAL A 371 -10.40 13.87 33.40
C VAL A 371 -11.76 13.40 32.86
N SER A 372 -11.86 13.00 31.59
CA SER A 372 -13.13 12.52 31.03
C SER A 372 -12.91 11.35 30.07
N ALA A 373 -12.53 10.20 30.64
CA ALA A 373 -12.94 8.87 30.17
C ALA A 373 -12.32 7.78 31.06
N THR A 374 -12.77 7.65 32.30
CA THR A 374 -12.73 6.36 32.98
C THR A 374 -13.66 5.41 32.23
N SER A 375 -13.09 4.38 31.61
CA SER A 375 -13.81 3.41 30.78
C SER A 375 -14.57 2.35 31.62
N LYS A 376 -15.18 2.76 32.74
CA LYS A 376 -16.05 1.91 33.57
C LYS A 376 -17.03 2.75 34.40
N PRO A 377 -18.29 2.94 33.98
CA PRO A 377 -19.34 3.32 34.91
C PRO A 377 -20.05 2.04 35.32
N LEU A 378 -19.56 1.42 36.39
CA LEU A 378 -20.44 0.66 37.27
C LEU A 378 -20.88 1.66 38.34
N VAL A 379 -22.18 1.68 38.67
CA VAL A 379 -22.79 2.68 39.56
C VAL A 379 -22.04 2.80 40.91
N ASN A 380 -21.42 1.72 41.38
CA ASN A 380 -20.63 1.68 42.62
C ASN A 380 -19.31 2.50 42.59
N LEU A 381 -18.73 2.77 41.41
CA LEU A 381 -17.48 3.55 41.31
C LEU A 381 -17.71 5.07 41.29
N PHE A 382 -18.94 5.51 41.01
CA PHE A 382 -19.28 6.91 40.74
C PHE A 382 -19.20 7.80 42.00
N ILE A 383 -19.49 7.26 43.20
CA ILE A 383 -19.39 8.02 44.45
C ILE A 383 -17.95 8.46 44.75
N ARG A 384 -16.96 7.63 44.40
CA ARG A 384 -15.55 7.98 44.60
C ARG A 384 -15.14 9.14 43.69
N GLU A 385 -15.54 9.10 42.43
CA GLU A 385 -15.24 10.15 41.44
C GLU A 385 -15.92 11.48 41.81
N VAL A 386 -17.15 11.45 42.32
CA VAL A 386 -17.85 12.66 42.81
C VAL A 386 -17.08 13.30 43.97
N LEU A 387 -16.59 12.52 44.94
CA LEU A 387 -15.80 13.05 46.07
C LEU A 387 -14.45 13.63 45.64
N ASP A 388 -13.79 13.02 44.65
CA ASP A 388 -12.53 13.54 44.12
C ASP A 388 -12.72 14.92 43.45
N VAL A 389 -13.87 15.15 42.80
CA VAL A 389 -14.22 16.47 42.23
C VAL A 389 -14.29 17.55 43.32
N ASP A 390 -14.91 17.29 44.47
CA ASP A 390 -14.94 18.27 45.58
C ASP A 390 -13.54 18.59 46.12
N ILE A 391 -12.70 17.56 46.30
CA ILE A 391 -11.31 17.71 46.76
C ILE A 391 -10.52 18.61 45.79
N HIS A 392 -10.69 18.40 44.48
CA HIS A 392 -10.02 19.20 43.46
C HIS A 392 -10.53 20.64 43.40
N LEU A 393 -11.85 20.86 43.44
CA LEU A 393 -12.43 22.21 43.48
C LEU A 393 -11.93 23.00 44.70
N ARG A 394 -11.83 22.38 45.87
CA ARG A 394 -11.30 23.02 47.09
C ARG A 394 -9.81 23.30 46.99
N LYS A 395 -9.01 22.39 46.43
CA LYS A 395 -7.57 22.63 46.17
C LYS A 395 -7.34 23.76 45.17
N TRP A 396 -8.25 23.99 44.24
CA TRP A 396 -8.15 25.10 43.29
C TRP A 396 -8.66 26.42 43.87
N SER A 397 -9.56 26.39 44.86
CA SER A 397 -10.04 27.59 45.56
C SER A 397 -8.95 28.34 46.34
N THR A 398 -7.83 27.69 46.65
CA THR A 398 -6.69 28.33 47.35
C THR A 398 -5.77 29.14 46.43
N LYS A 399 -6.01 29.10 45.11
CA LYS A 399 -5.21 29.81 44.10
C LYS A 399 -5.98 31.03 43.58
N PRO A 400 -5.43 32.26 43.69
CA PRO A 400 -6.14 33.49 43.33
C PRO A 400 -6.70 33.50 41.90
N MET A 401 -5.95 32.93 40.95
CA MET A 401 -6.31 32.89 39.53
C MET A 401 -7.53 32.02 39.18
N PHE A 402 -7.99 31.16 40.09
CA PHE A 402 -9.09 30.22 39.84
C PHE A 402 -10.35 30.53 40.65
N LEU A 403 -10.35 31.60 41.46
CA LEU A 403 -11.42 31.89 42.41
C LEU A 403 -12.81 31.98 41.74
N ASP A 404 -12.94 32.74 40.65
CA ASP A 404 -14.23 32.94 39.98
C ASP A 404 -14.72 31.65 39.28
N MET A 405 -13.81 30.92 38.62
CA MET A 405 -14.11 29.64 37.99
C MET A 405 -14.56 28.59 39.01
N VAL A 406 -13.83 28.49 40.13
CA VAL A 406 -14.16 27.54 41.20
C VAL A 406 -15.48 27.91 41.86
N LYS A 407 -15.79 29.20 42.03
CA LYS A 407 -17.06 29.68 42.58
C LYS A 407 -18.26 29.19 41.73
N ASP A 408 -18.19 29.31 40.41
CA ASP A 408 -19.25 28.86 39.50
C ASP A 408 -19.38 27.34 39.44
N MET A 409 -18.25 26.62 39.39
CA MET A 409 -18.24 25.16 39.36
C MET A 409 -18.75 24.56 40.67
N ARG A 410 -18.37 25.17 41.81
CA ARG A 410 -18.80 24.73 43.13
C ARG A 410 -20.29 24.98 43.33
N THR A 411 -20.83 26.09 42.84
CA THR A 411 -22.28 26.35 42.89
C THR A 411 -23.08 25.24 42.19
N LYS A 412 -22.58 24.70 41.07
CA LYS A 412 -23.20 23.56 40.38
C LYS A 412 -22.99 22.24 41.12
N TYR A 413 -21.80 22.00 41.65
CA TYR A 413 -21.50 20.81 42.45
C TYR A 413 -22.41 20.71 43.68
N GLU A 414 -22.51 21.79 44.46
CA GLU A 414 -23.34 21.87 45.68
C GLU A 414 -24.84 21.70 45.40
N LYS A 415 -25.29 22.09 44.19
CA LYS A 415 -26.67 21.93 43.73
C LYS A 415 -27.07 20.45 43.60
N TYR A 416 -26.19 19.58 43.11
CA TYR A 416 -26.52 18.19 42.79
C TYR A 416 -25.92 17.16 43.77
N TRP A 417 -24.75 17.45 44.35
CA TRP A 417 -23.98 16.48 45.14
C TRP A 417 -23.47 17.04 46.48
N GLY A 418 -23.80 18.29 46.81
CA GLY A 418 -23.37 18.96 48.04
C GLY A 418 -23.99 18.45 49.34
N ALA A 419 -24.95 17.54 49.27
CA ALA A 419 -25.54 16.90 50.44
C ALA A 419 -25.99 15.48 50.09
N TYR A 420 -25.89 14.56 51.05
CA TYR A 420 -26.18 13.14 50.81
C TYR A 420 -27.62 12.86 50.38
N ASN A 421 -28.58 13.66 50.86
CA ASN A 421 -29.99 13.56 50.50
C ASN A 421 -30.32 14.13 49.11
N LYS A 422 -29.36 14.78 48.43
CA LYS A 422 -29.52 15.25 47.04
C LYS A 422 -29.05 14.23 46.01
N MET A 423 -28.27 13.23 46.42
CA MET A 423 -27.82 12.14 45.54
C MET A 423 -28.91 11.09 45.42
N ASN A 424 -28.97 10.43 44.27
CA ASN A 424 -29.92 9.34 44.04
C ASN A 424 -29.53 8.11 44.88
N ASP A 425 -30.49 7.55 45.62
CA ASP A 425 -30.30 6.40 46.50
C ASP A 425 -29.69 5.16 45.81
N PHE A 426 -29.96 4.95 44.51
CA PHE A 426 -29.36 3.85 43.75
C PHE A 426 -27.82 3.92 43.68
N MET A 427 -27.24 5.13 43.80
CA MET A 427 -25.79 5.29 43.86
C MET A 427 -25.21 4.67 45.14
N TYR A 428 -25.91 4.81 46.26
CA TYR A 428 -25.50 4.23 47.52
C TYR A 428 -25.78 2.72 47.57
N PHE A 429 -26.92 2.29 47.02
CA PHE A 429 -27.27 0.86 46.98
C PHE A 429 -26.27 0.06 46.13
N ALA A 430 -25.78 0.60 45.02
CA ALA A 430 -24.76 -0.08 44.22
C ALA A 430 -23.44 -0.30 44.99
N VAL A 431 -23.05 0.64 45.87
CA VAL A 431 -21.89 0.47 46.75
C VAL A 431 -22.15 -0.56 47.84
N LEU A 432 -23.36 -0.57 48.43
CA LEU A 432 -23.74 -1.60 49.40
C LEU A 432 -23.74 -3.00 48.78
N LEU A 433 -24.22 -3.13 47.55
CA LEU A 433 -24.24 -4.37 46.76
C LEU A 433 -22.87 -4.78 46.20
N ASP A 434 -21.82 -3.98 46.38
CA ASP A 434 -20.46 -4.38 46.01
C ASP A 434 -19.79 -5.09 47.21
N PRO A 435 -19.46 -6.39 47.06
CA PRO A 435 -18.93 -7.20 48.17
C PRO A 435 -17.55 -6.74 48.65
N THR A 436 -16.86 -5.86 47.91
CA THR A 436 -15.52 -5.35 48.24
C THR A 436 -15.54 -4.03 49.01
N THR A 437 -16.67 -3.32 49.06
CA THR A 437 -16.75 -1.96 49.64
C THR A 437 -17.80 -1.83 50.75
N LYS A 438 -19.04 -2.28 50.49
CA LYS A 438 -20.19 -2.31 51.42
C LYS A 438 -20.34 -1.03 52.29
N SER A 439 -20.94 -1.18 53.48
CA SER A 439 -21.16 -0.12 54.47
C SER A 439 -19.87 0.57 54.97
N PRO A 440 -18.73 -0.13 55.15
CA PRO A 440 -17.48 0.52 55.60
C PRO A 440 -17.00 1.63 54.66
N PHE A 441 -17.12 1.45 53.35
CA PHE A 441 -16.74 2.48 52.37
C PHE A 441 -17.67 3.69 52.44
N LEU A 442 -18.99 3.50 52.51
CA LEU A 442 -19.94 4.60 52.68
C LEU A 442 -19.70 5.37 53.98
N LEU A 443 -19.37 4.67 55.07
CA LEU A 443 -19.02 5.30 56.32
C LEU A 443 -17.77 6.19 56.17
N HIS A 444 -16.73 5.69 55.50
CA HIS A 444 -15.54 6.49 55.21
C HIS A 444 -15.85 7.70 54.33
N ALA A 445 -16.67 7.51 53.29
CA ALA A 445 -17.10 8.56 52.37
C ALA A 445 -17.90 9.66 53.08
N PHE A 446 -18.88 9.30 53.90
CA PHE A 446 -19.70 10.27 54.64
C PHE A 446 -18.90 10.99 55.73
N LYS A 447 -17.98 10.32 56.43
CA LYS A 447 -17.06 11.00 57.36
C LYS A 447 -16.24 12.09 56.69
N LYS A 448 -15.69 11.79 55.50
CA LYS A 448 -14.99 12.79 54.70
C LYS A 448 -15.93 13.93 54.31
N MET A 449 -17.09 13.61 53.76
CA MET A 449 -18.07 14.62 53.33
C MET A 449 -18.48 15.55 54.49
N ILE A 450 -18.85 15.01 55.65
CA ILE A 450 -19.22 15.79 56.85
C ILE A 450 -18.02 16.60 57.36
N GLY A 451 -16.83 15.98 57.49
CA GLY A 451 -15.63 16.67 57.95
C GLY A 451 -15.22 17.85 57.06
N TYR A 452 -15.59 17.82 55.78
CA TYR A 452 -15.36 18.93 54.84
C TYR A 452 -16.48 19.98 54.81
N MET A 453 -17.72 19.63 55.18
CA MET A 453 -18.85 20.55 55.25
C MET A 453 -18.94 21.29 56.58
N GLU A 454 -18.61 20.60 57.68
CA GLU A 454 -18.67 21.11 59.05
C GLU A 454 -17.31 20.90 59.76
N PRO A 455 -16.25 21.66 59.35
CA PRO A 455 -14.88 21.44 59.85
C PRO A 455 -14.70 21.75 61.35
N SER A 456 -15.68 22.38 62.00
CA SER A 456 -15.69 22.68 63.43
C SER A 456 -16.15 21.51 64.31
N LEU A 457 -16.66 20.41 63.72
CA LEU A 457 -17.08 19.23 64.47
C LEU A 457 -15.89 18.39 64.93
N THR A 458 -15.99 17.79 66.12
CA THR A 458 -14.99 16.84 66.59
C THR A 458 -15.05 15.54 65.78
N PRO A 459 -13.92 14.81 65.60
CA PRO A 459 -13.89 13.53 64.90
C PRO A 459 -14.91 12.51 65.43
N ALA A 460 -15.19 12.51 66.74
CA ALA A 460 -16.20 11.67 67.36
C ALA A 460 -17.63 12.04 66.90
N SER A 461 -17.93 13.34 66.81
CA SER A 461 -19.23 13.83 66.33
C SER A 461 -19.44 13.53 64.84
N ILE A 462 -18.37 13.61 64.04
CA ILE A 462 -18.37 13.25 62.61
C ILE A 462 -18.63 11.75 62.44
N ASP A 463 -18.00 10.90 63.25
CA ASP A 463 -18.21 9.45 63.23
C ASP A 463 -19.66 9.07 63.57
N ILE A 464 -20.25 9.69 64.60
CA ILE A 464 -21.64 9.47 65.00
C ILE A 464 -22.60 9.87 63.88
N LYS A 465 -22.47 11.09 63.32
CA LYS A 465 -23.32 11.56 62.20
C LYS A 465 -23.18 10.67 60.97
N ALA A 466 -21.96 10.28 60.60
CA ALA A 466 -21.71 9.43 59.44
C ALA A 466 -22.32 8.04 59.60
N ARG A 467 -22.26 7.44 60.80
CA ARG A 467 -22.92 6.16 61.09
C ARG A 467 -24.43 6.25 61.02
N GLN A 468 -25.01 7.36 61.48
CA GLN A 468 -26.45 7.61 61.35
C GLN A 468 -26.88 7.68 59.88
N MET A 469 -26.10 8.37 59.04
CA MET A 469 -26.37 8.46 57.60
C MET A 469 -26.24 7.11 56.88
N VAL A 470 -25.24 6.28 57.22
CA VAL A 470 -25.15 4.92 56.67
C VAL A 470 -26.38 4.09 57.05
N ARG A 471 -26.82 4.15 58.32
CA ARG A 471 -28.02 3.44 58.77
C ARG A 471 -29.29 3.91 58.03
N GLU A 472 -29.42 5.19 57.76
CA GLU A 472 -30.55 5.72 56.97
C GLU A 472 -30.57 5.15 55.55
N VAL A 473 -29.41 5.06 54.90
CA VAL A 473 -29.29 4.45 53.56
C VAL A 473 -29.59 2.95 53.61
N GLU A 474 -29.06 2.23 54.60
CA GLU A 474 -29.32 0.80 54.79
C GLU A 474 -30.82 0.52 55.02
N ASN A 475 -31.49 1.34 55.83
CA ASN A 475 -32.94 1.23 56.04
C ASN A 475 -33.74 1.50 54.75
N ARG A 476 -33.32 2.47 53.92
CA ARG A 476 -33.96 2.71 52.61
C ARG A 476 -33.75 1.53 51.66
N MET A 477 -32.57 0.91 51.69
CA MET A 477 -32.28 -0.30 50.91
C MET A 477 -33.09 -1.50 51.39
N GLU A 478 -33.31 -1.61 52.70
CA GLU A 478 -34.13 -2.66 53.31
C GLU A 478 -35.59 -2.57 52.88
N ASN A 479 -36.18 -1.37 52.83
CA ASN A 479 -37.52 -1.19 52.28
C ASN A 479 -37.63 -1.62 50.81
N LEU A 480 -36.61 -1.31 50.01
CA LEU A 480 -36.55 -1.73 48.61
C LEU A 480 -36.39 -3.25 48.49
N PHE A 481 -35.56 -3.85 49.35
CA PHE A 481 -35.40 -5.30 49.44
C PHE A 481 -36.71 -6.02 49.78
N MET A 482 -37.50 -5.50 50.74
CA MET A 482 -38.83 -6.05 51.06
C MET A 482 -39.79 -5.97 49.87
N THR A 483 -39.71 -4.91 49.05
CA THR A 483 -40.49 -4.78 47.82
C THR A 483 -40.11 -5.85 46.77
N TYR A 484 -38.82 -6.20 46.69
CA TYR A 484 -38.35 -7.28 45.82
C TYR A 484 -38.77 -8.66 46.34
N LEU A 485 -38.79 -8.89 47.66
CA LEU A 485 -39.32 -10.13 48.25
C LEU A 485 -40.80 -10.32 47.92
N GLU A 486 -41.64 -9.31 48.16
CA GLU A 486 -43.08 -9.38 47.86
C GLU A 486 -43.37 -9.67 46.39
N ARG A 487 -42.52 -9.14 45.48
CA ARG A 487 -42.70 -9.28 44.03
C ARG A 487 -42.31 -10.65 43.48
N PHE A 488 -41.46 -11.41 44.17
CA PHE A 488 -40.82 -12.60 43.60
C PHE A 488 -40.93 -13.88 44.44
N ASP A 489 -41.50 -13.83 45.65
CA ASP A 489 -41.69 -15.01 46.53
C ASP A 489 -43.05 -15.73 46.34
N SER A 490 -43.88 -15.28 45.38
CA SER A 490 -45.13 -15.97 45.02
C SER A 490 -44.91 -17.13 44.04
N GLY A 491 -44.00 -18.06 44.36
CA GLY A 491 -43.73 -19.19 43.48
C GLY A 491 -42.62 -20.16 43.89
N GLY A 492 -42.85 -20.94 44.94
CA GLY A 492 -42.57 -22.38 44.93
C GLY A 492 -41.11 -22.86 44.93
N SER A 493 -40.69 -23.27 46.12
CA SER A 493 -39.56 -24.13 46.49
C SER A 493 -39.06 -25.17 45.47
N SER A 494 -37.73 -25.30 45.36
CA SER A 494 -37.08 -26.62 45.36
C SER A 494 -35.59 -26.49 45.71
N GLN A 495 -35.22 -27.11 46.83
CA GLN A 495 -33.86 -27.29 47.34
C GLN A 495 -33.03 -28.17 46.40
N GLN A 496 -31.77 -27.81 46.14
CA GLN A 496 -30.72 -28.76 45.75
C GLN A 496 -29.39 -28.38 46.42
N GLU A 497 -28.80 -29.36 47.08
CA GLU A 497 -27.58 -29.31 47.89
C GLU A 497 -26.34 -28.94 47.06
N ALA A 498 -25.50 -28.04 47.60
CA ALA A 498 -24.18 -27.74 47.07
C ALA A 498 -23.11 -28.45 47.92
N SER A 499 -22.45 -29.44 47.31
CA SER A 499 -21.25 -30.11 47.82
C SER A 499 -20.05 -29.14 47.82
N GLN A 500 -19.39 -29.04 48.98
CA GLN A 500 -18.12 -28.32 49.19
C GLN A 500 -17.01 -28.88 48.29
N ILE A 501 -16.31 -28.00 47.57
CA ILE A 501 -14.99 -28.31 47.01
C ILE A 501 -14.01 -27.29 47.61
N ALA A 502 -13.22 -27.78 48.56
CA ALA A 502 -12.02 -27.13 49.05
C ALA A 502 -10.95 -27.10 47.94
N ILE A 503 -10.22 -26.00 47.83
CA ILE A 503 -8.99 -25.93 47.05
C ILE A 503 -7.90 -25.51 48.02
N ASP A 504 -6.91 -26.39 48.15
CA ASP A 504 -5.74 -26.27 49.02
C ASP A 504 -4.91 -25.02 48.70
N VAL A 505 -4.38 -24.47 49.78
CA VAL A 505 -3.40 -23.39 49.82
C VAL A 505 -2.02 -24.04 49.87
N ASP A 506 -1.19 -23.80 48.87
CA ASP A 506 0.27 -23.86 49.05
C ASP A 506 0.75 -22.44 49.34
N ASP A 507 1.12 -22.24 50.59
CA ASP A 507 1.80 -21.07 51.13
C ASP A 507 3.27 -21.46 51.33
N ASP A 508 4.18 -20.59 50.89
CA ASP A 508 5.48 -20.48 51.53
C ASP A 508 6.00 -19.04 51.32
N ASN A 509 5.65 -18.21 52.33
CA ASN A 509 6.50 -17.26 53.07
C ASN A 509 6.93 -15.95 52.37
N ASP A 510 6.83 -14.77 52.98
CA ASP A 510 6.30 -14.34 54.28
C ASP A 510 6.22 -12.79 54.28
N PHE A 511 5.13 -12.21 54.82
CA PHE A 511 4.98 -10.84 55.40
C PHE A 511 3.51 -10.50 55.75
N PHE A 512 2.52 -11.34 55.40
CA PHE A 512 1.10 -11.03 55.65
C PHE A 512 0.41 -11.97 56.65
N GLY A 513 1.19 -12.55 57.56
CA GLY A 513 0.69 -13.25 58.75
C GLY A 513 0.04 -12.36 59.81
N ASP A 514 0.04 -11.02 59.64
CA ASP A 514 -0.29 -10.09 60.73
C ASP A 514 -1.54 -9.21 60.52
N PHE A 515 -2.46 -9.59 59.63
CA PHE A 515 -3.75 -8.87 59.50
C PHE A 515 -4.97 -9.76 59.33
N LEU A 516 -4.96 -10.92 60.00
CA LEU A 516 -6.18 -11.47 60.57
C LEU A 516 -6.24 -11.06 62.04
N CYS A 517 -6.90 -9.93 62.33
CA CYS A 517 -7.57 -9.67 63.61
C CYS A 517 -8.22 -8.27 63.59
N THR A 518 -9.51 -8.18 63.24
CA THR A 518 -10.54 -7.39 63.95
C THR A 518 -11.84 -7.36 63.13
N GLY A 519 -12.88 -8.04 63.63
CA GLY A 519 -14.25 -7.87 63.15
C GLY A 519 -14.92 -9.12 62.60
N GLY A 520 -15.01 -10.20 63.39
CA GLY A 520 -16.10 -11.14 63.21
C GLY A 520 -17.39 -10.55 63.78
N SER A 521 -18.53 -10.75 63.11
CA SER A 521 -19.82 -10.67 63.76
C SER A 521 -20.70 -11.86 63.35
N ASN A 522 -21.10 -12.61 64.37
CA ASN A 522 -22.10 -13.67 64.36
C ASN A 522 -23.36 -13.26 63.58
N SER A 523 -23.78 -14.09 62.62
CA SER A 523 -25.12 -14.03 62.04
C SER A 523 -26.15 -14.41 63.09
N ASP A 524 -27.08 -13.51 63.39
CA ASP A 524 -28.23 -13.76 64.28
C ASP A 524 -29.27 -14.59 63.48
N PRO A 525 -29.87 -15.68 64.00
CA PRO A 525 -30.80 -16.52 63.24
C PRO A 525 -32.06 -15.79 62.72
N THR A 526 -32.29 -14.55 63.16
CA THR A 526 -33.41 -13.69 62.74
C THR A 526 -33.05 -12.68 61.64
N ASP A 527 -31.80 -12.63 61.16
CA ASP A 527 -31.40 -11.70 60.11
C ASP A 527 -31.97 -12.11 58.74
N ASN A 528 -32.55 -11.15 58.01
CA ASN A 528 -32.93 -11.34 56.62
C ASN A 528 -31.69 -11.42 55.71
N GLU A 529 -31.91 -11.85 54.45
CA GLU A 529 -30.85 -12.03 53.45
C GLU A 529 -29.93 -10.79 53.37
N LEU A 530 -30.51 -9.58 53.34
CA LEU A 530 -29.78 -8.30 53.20
C LEU A 530 -28.87 -8.01 54.39
N ARG A 531 -29.38 -8.15 55.61
CA ARG A 531 -28.60 -7.93 56.83
C ARG A 531 -27.46 -8.93 56.96
N THR A 532 -27.71 -10.19 56.57
CA THR A 532 -26.70 -11.24 56.56
C THR A 532 -25.56 -10.85 55.60
N TYR A 533 -25.89 -10.44 54.37
CA TYR A 533 -24.89 -10.00 53.39
C TYR A 533 -24.12 -8.74 53.82
N LEU A 534 -24.76 -7.74 54.42
CA LEU A 534 -24.07 -6.51 54.86
C LEU A 534 -23.13 -6.73 56.05
N LYS A 535 -23.43 -7.71 56.93
CA LYS A 535 -22.58 -8.09 58.07
C LYS A 535 -21.37 -8.95 57.68
N GLU A 536 -21.41 -9.60 56.51
CA GLU A 536 -20.28 -10.39 56.05
C GLU A 536 -19.06 -9.52 55.73
N ASN A 537 -17.88 -10.05 56.05
CA ASN A 537 -16.60 -9.43 55.77
C ASN A 537 -16.48 -9.01 54.31
N ILE A 538 -15.85 -7.84 54.10
CA ILE A 538 -15.55 -7.36 52.75
C ILE A 538 -14.58 -8.30 52.05
N VAL A 539 -14.81 -8.55 50.77
CA VAL A 539 -13.94 -9.39 49.96
C VAL A 539 -12.71 -8.59 49.56
N ASN A 540 -11.52 -9.15 49.82
CA ASN A 540 -10.26 -8.51 49.47
C ASN A 540 -10.14 -8.33 47.94
N TYR A 541 -10.04 -7.08 47.51
CA TYR A 541 -9.97 -6.71 46.11
C TYR A 541 -8.65 -7.19 45.48
N LYS A 542 -8.70 -8.25 44.67
CA LYS A 542 -7.60 -8.67 43.77
C LYS A 542 -7.81 -8.07 42.38
N LYS A 543 -6.71 -7.80 41.65
CA LYS A 543 -6.69 -7.02 40.38
C LYS A 543 -7.63 -7.56 39.28
N ASP A 544 -8.06 -8.83 39.38
CA ASP A 544 -8.96 -9.52 38.45
C ASP A 544 -10.35 -9.85 39.02
N PHE A 545 -10.74 -9.28 40.16
CA PHE A 545 -12.03 -9.55 40.80
C PHE A 545 -13.22 -9.04 39.95
N SER A 546 -14.15 -9.93 39.59
CA SER A 546 -15.37 -9.59 38.86
C SER A 546 -16.57 -9.58 39.81
N ILE A 547 -17.14 -8.40 40.06
CA ILE A 547 -18.34 -8.25 40.94
C ILE A 547 -19.52 -9.06 40.39
N LEU A 548 -19.79 -9.01 39.08
CA LEU A 548 -20.84 -9.81 38.45
C LEU A 548 -20.50 -11.31 38.47
N GLY A 549 -19.22 -11.67 38.38
CA GLY A 549 -18.76 -13.04 38.57
C GLY A 549 -18.98 -13.55 40.00
N TRP A 550 -18.71 -12.71 41.00
CA TRP A 550 -18.95 -13.02 42.40
C TRP A 550 -20.44 -13.19 42.70
N TRP A 551 -21.28 -12.27 42.22
CA TRP A 551 -22.73 -12.40 42.33
C TRP A 551 -23.27 -13.61 41.57
N ARG A 552 -22.69 -14.00 40.42
CA ARG A 552 -23.07 -15.23 39.71
C ARG A 552 -22.85 -16.49 40.55
N VAL A 553 -21.76 -16.54 41.33
CA VAL A 553 -21.46 -17.67 42.22
C VAL A 553 -22.30 -17.63 43.49
N ASN A 554 -22.51 -16.43 44.06
CA ASN A 554 -23.22 -16.25 45.34
C ASN A 554 -24.74 -16.04 45.19
N ALA A 555 -25.27 -16.05 43.96
CA ALA A 555 -26.70 -15.93 43.70
C ALA A 555 -27.53 -17.07 44.30
N ILE A 556 -26.92 -18.22 44.60
CA ILE A 556 -27.59 -19.31 45.31
C ILE A 556 -27.70 -18.99 46.81
N ARG A 557 -26.68 -18.33 47.39
CA ARG A 557 -26.65 -17.96 48.81
C ARG A 557 -27.50 -16.74 49.12
N PHE A 558 -27.53 -15.79 48.19
CA PHE A 558 -28.27 -14.53 48.30
C PHE A 558 -29.11 -14.30 47.03
N PRO A 559 -30.22 -15.04 46.86
CA PRO A 559 -31.02 -15.02 45.62
C PRO A 559 -31.71 -13.68 45.35
N THR A 560 -32.26 -13.02 46.36
CA THR A 560 -33.01 -11.77 46.19
C THR A 560 -32.06 -10.59 46.01
N ILE A 561 -30.98 -10.55 46.79
CA ILE A 561 -29.94 -9.52 46.68
C ILE A 561 -29.17 -9.67 45.38
N ALA A 562 -28.86 -10.89 44.93
CA ALA A 562 -28.19 -11.08 43.65
C ALA A 562 -29.05 -10.60 42.48
N ARG A 563 -30.39 -10.65 42.60
CA ARG A 563 -31.30 -10.03 41.62
C ARG A 563 -31.29 -8.51 41.70
N MET A 564 -31.36 -7.93 42.90
CA MET A 564 -31.19 -6.48 43.08
C MET A 564 -29.84 -6.00 42.55
N ALA A 565 -28.75 -6.72 42.83
CA ALA A 565 -27.42 -6.47 42.30
C ALA A 565 -27.38 -6.61 40.77
N LYS A 566 -28.03 -7.63 40.20
CA LYS A 566 -28.11 -7.79 38.75
C LYS A 566 -28.85 -6.64 38.07
N GLU A 567 -29.89 -6.09 38.67
CA GLU A 567 -30.62 -4.97 38.08
C GLU A 567 -29.88 -3.64 38.33
N MET A 568 -29.46 -3.36 39.56
CA MET A 568 -28.87 -2.07 39.95
C MET A 568 -27.39 -1.90 39.57
N ILE A 569 -26.60 -2.98 39.63
CA ILE A 569 -25.19 -2.95 39.18
C ILE A 569 -25.11 -3.10 37.66
N ALA A 570 -26.09 -3.79 37.03
CA ALA A 570 -26.09 -4.02 35.59
C ALA A 570 -27.00 -3.08 34.78
N GLU A 571 -27.60 -2.04 35.37
CA GLU A 571 -28.22 -0.92 34.64
C GLU A 571 -27.15 0.01 34.02
N GLN A 572 -26.26 -0.60 33.25
CA GLN A 572 -25.64 -0.13 31.99
C GLN A 572 -25.19 -1.35 31.15
N SER A 573 -26.02 -2.40 31.11
CA SER A 573 -25.76 -3.60 30.30
C SER A 573 -26.95 -4.02 29.45
N THR A 574 -27.49 -3.12 28.64
CA THR A 574 -28.11 -3.55 27.38
C THR A 574 -27.00 -3.89 26.38
N LYS A 575 -26.44 -5.09 26.54
CA LYS A 575 -25.95 -5.89 25.42
C LYS A 575 -27.01 -6.94 25.11
N ALA A 576 -27.49 -7.00 23.86
CA ALA A 576 -27.68 -8.22 23.07
C ALA A 576 -28.55 -7.92 21.81
N PRO A 577 -28.49 -8.72 20.73
CA PRO A 577 -27.67 -9.91 20.49
C PRO A 577 -26.85 -9.87 19.18
N PHE A 578 -25.94 -10.83 19.05
CA PHE A 578 -25.48 -11.34 17.76
C PHE A 578 -26.68 -11.75 16.89
N LEU A 579 -26.72 -11.29 15.64
CA LEU A 579 -27.30 -12.02 14.51
C LEU A 579 -26.35 -11.90 13.30
N SER A 580 -26.43 -12.93 12.49
CA SER A 580 -25.50 -13.48 11.49
C SER A 580 -25.18 -12.57 10.30
N GLN A 581 -24.09 -12.96 9.60
CA GLN A 581 -23.66 -12.57 8.25
C GLN A 581 -24.73 -12.76 7.13
N GLU A 582 -26.02 -12.82 7.43
CA GLU A 582 -27.11 -13.03 6.45
C GLU A 582 -28.05 -11.81 6.29
N GLU A 583 -27.90 -10.73 7.07
CA GLU A 583 -28.79 -9.55 6.95
C GLU A 583 -28.16 -8.32 6.27
N GLU A 584 -26.83 -8.31 6.04
CA GLU A 584 -26.18 -7.29 5.18
C GLU A 584 -26.40 -7.60 3.67
N GLU A 585 -26.75 -8.85 3.34
CA GLU A 585 -27.16 -9.30 2.00
C GLU A 585 -28.65 -9.03 1.71
N TYR A 586 -29.45 -8.66 2.73
CA TYR A 586 -30.86 -8.28 2.60
C TYR A 586 -31.05 -6.77 2.30
N TYR A 587 -30.19 -5.90 2.84
CA TYR A 587 -30.28 -4.45 2.61
C TYR A 587 -29.66 -3.97 1.28
N ASN A 588 -28.71 -4.72 0.70
CA ASN A 588 -28.11 -4.39 -0.61
C ASN A 588 -28.87 -4.95 -1.83
N ASN A 589 -29.85 -5.85 -1.64
CA ASN A 589 -30.50 -6.57 -2.75
C ASN A 589 -31.87 -6.04 -3.23
N ASN A 590 -32.38 -4.91 -2.73
CA ASN A 590 -33.63 -4.33 -3.28
C ASN A 590 -33.61 -2.79 -3.39
N ARG A 591 -32.72 -2.26 -4.22
CA ARG A 591 -33.03 -1.07 -5.06
C ARG A 591 -32.75 -1.28 -6.55
N LYS A 592 -32.85 -2.53 -7.02
CA LYS A 592 -33.14 -2.87 -8.41
C LYS A 592 -34.56 -3.45 -8.51
N LYS A 593 -35.59 -2.60 -8.41
CA LYS A 593 -36.97 -2.99 -8.76
C LYS A 593 -37.76 -1.86 -9.42
N TRP A 594 -37.15 -1.13 -10.37
CA TRP A 594 -37.86 -0.31 -11.36
C TRP A 594 -37.02 -0.13 -12.63
N ARG A 595 -36.76 -1.20 -13.40
CA ARG A 595 -36.05 -1.08 -14.70
C ARG A 595 -36.50 -2.06 -15.80
N THR A 596 -37.75 -2.51 -15.75
CA THR A 596 -38.35 -3.33 -16.83
C THR A 596 -39.45 -2.64 -17.64
N PRO A 597 -40.18 -1.61 -17.15
CA PRO A 597 -41.04 -0.80 -18.02
C PRO A 597 -40.29 0.38 -18.69
N LEU A 598 -39.13 0.78 -18.18
CA LEU A 598 -38.35 1.93 -18.70
C LEU A 598 -37.49 1.59 -19.93
N ARG A 599 -37.19 0.30 -20.18
CA ARG A 599 -36.44 -0.15 -21.37
C ARG A 599 -37.31 -0.15 -22.64
N TYR A 600 -38.62 -0.39 -22.53
CA TYR A 600 -39.53 -0.34 -23.68
C TYR A 600 -39.80 1.10 -24.16
N ILE A 601 -39.79 2.09 -23.26
CA ILE A 601 -39.97 3.51 -23.62
C ILE A 601 -38.72 4.07 -24.33
N ILE A 602 -37.51 3.64 -23.92
CA ILE A 602 -36.26 4.08 -24.55
C ILE A 602 -36.07 3.46 -25.94
N ILE A 603 -36.45 2.18 -26.13
CA ILE A 603 -36.36 1.51 -27.44
C ILE A 603 -37.35 2.12 -28.45
N MET A 604 -38.57 2.47 -28.02
CA MET A 604 -39.54 3.16 -28.90
C MET A 604 -39.11 4.59 -29.25
N SER A 605 -38.38 5.27 -28.36
CA SER A 605 -37.84 6.62 -28.61
C SER A 605 -36.67 6.62 -29.60
N ILE A 606 -35.83 5.57 -29.58
CA ILE A 606 -34.70 5.42 -30.51
C ILE A 606 -35.18 5.06 -31.92
N ILE A 607 -36.25 4.27 -32.05
CA ILE A 607 -36.86 3.93 -33.35
C ILE A 607 -37.49 5.18 -34.00
N ALA A 608 -38.10 6.08 -33.21
CA ALA A 608 -38.66 7.33 -33.70
C ALA A 608 -37.58 8.32 -34.21
N VAL A 609 -36.43 8.38 -33.53
CA VAL A 609 -35.30 9.26 -33.92
C VAL A 609 -34.59 8.74 -35.18
N ILE A 610 -34.49 7.42 -35.37
CA ILE A 610 -33.94 6.81 -36.59
C ILE A 610 -34.87 7.03 -37.79
N PHE A 611 -36.19 7.05 -37.59
CA PHE A 611 -37.16 7.35 -38.65
C PHE A 611 -37.08 8.81 -39.13
N ILE A 612 -36.80 9.76 -38.23
CA ILE A 612 -36.65 11.19 -38.55
C ILE A 612 -35.34 11.48 -39.31
N ILE A 613 -34.26 10.74 -38.99
CA ILE A 613 -32.96 10.87 -39.67
C ILE A 613 -33.00 10.26 -41.09
N LEU A 614 -33.86 9.26 -41.33
CA LEU A 614 -34.05 8.65 -42.65
C LEU A 614 -34.96 9.47 -43.59
N THR A 615 -35.80 10.37 -43.07
CA THR A 615 -36.66 11.25 -43.89
C THR A 615 -35.99 12.54 -44.37
N LEU A 616 -34.78 12.85 -43.89
CA LEU A 616 -34.09 14.12 -44.17
C LEU A 616 -32.71 13.93 -44.80
N GLY A 617 -32.53 12.84 -45.56
CA GLY A 617 -31.45 12.72 -46.52
C GLY A 617 -31.90 13.21 -47.90
N GLY A 618 -31.41 14.38 -48.33
CA GLY A 618 -31.48 14.76 -49.74
C GLY A 618 -31.33 16.24 -50.00
N SER A 619 -30.13 16.66 -50.41
CA SER A 619 -29.91 17.44 -51.64
C SER A 619 -28.42 17.70 -51.81
N SER A 620 -27.91 17.00 -52.81
CA SER A 620 -26.56 16.93 -53.33
C SER A 620 -26.18 18.11 -54.23
N SER A 621 -24.87 18.16 -54.55
CA SER A 621 -24.30 18.56 -55.86
C SER A 621 -24.04 20.08 -56.03
N SER A 622 -22.97 20.60 -56.64
CA SER A 622 -21.86 20.03 -57.43
C SER A 622 -20.67 21.02 -57.48
N SER A 623 -19.46 20.45 -57.47
CA SER A 623 -18.28 20.70 -58.34
C SER A 623 -18.01 22.08 -58.98
N SER A 624 -16.79 22.61 -58.84
CA SER A 624 -15.71 22.47 -59.86
C SER A 624 -14.42 23.25 -59.54
N SER A 625 -13.28 22.60 -59.89
CA SER A 625 -11.91 23.10 -60.18
C SER A 625 -11.14 23.82 -59.06
N LEU A 626 -9.81 23.78 -58.89
CA LEU A 626 -8.64 22.98 -59.30
C LEU A 626 -7.44 23.95 -59.05
N LEU A 627 -6.40 23.46 -58.38
CA LEU A 627 -5.03 24.02 -58.26
C LEU A 627 -4.84 25.27 -57.37
N ASP A 628 -4.26 25.06 -56.18
CA ASP A 628 -2.89 25.53 -55.93
C ASP A 628 -2.22 24.70 -54.81
N GLY A 629 -0.92 24.47 -54.96
CA GLY A 629 -0.10 23.62 -54.11
C GLY A 629 0.16 24.24 -52.75
N GLY A 630 -0.29 23.57 -51.69
CA GLY A 630 0.10 23.87 -50.32
C GLY A 630 0.16 22.57 -49.52
N LYS A 631 1.38 22.13 -49.18
CA LYS A 631 1.62 21.01 -48.26
C LYS A 631 0.81 21.24 -46.96
N ARG A 632 -0.19 20.39 -46.70
CA ARG A 632 -0.85 20.33 -45.40
C ARG A 632 0.16 19.82 -44.36
N ARG A 633 0.63 20.73 -43.50
CA ARG A 633 1.36 20.43 -42.26
C ARG A 633 0.38 19.69 -41.33
N ILE A 634 0.64 18.42 -41.03
CA ILE A 634 -0.12 17.66 -40.02
C ILE A 634 0.18 18.33 -38.66
N GLN A 635 -0.84 18.87 -38.00
CA GLN A 635 -0.72 19.45 -36.66
C GLN A 635 -0.53 18.33 -35.62
N ASN A 636 0.69 18.17 -35.11
CA ASN A 636 1.00 17.41 -33.89
C ASN A 636 1.09 18.40 -32.72
N SER A 637 0.20 18.33 -31.73
CA SER A 637 0.21 19.25 -30.58
C SER A 637 1.11 18.74 -29.44
N ASP A 638 1.86 19.64 -28.80
CA ASP A 638 2.67 19.37 -27.58
C ASP A 638 1.83 19.11 -26.32
N THR A 639 0.52 19.12 -26.47
CA THR A 639 -0.47 18.98 -25.41
C THR A 639 -1.50 17.95 -25.82
N VAL A 640 -1.91 17.11 -24.87
CA VAL A 640 -3.02 16.16 -25.03
C VAL A 640 -3.91 16.25 -23.80
N GLU A 641 -5.22 16.18 -24.02
CA GLU A 641 -6.23 16.16 -22.97
C GLU A 641 -6.99 14.84 -22.93
N SER A 642 -7.27 14.31 -21.75
CA SER A 642 -8.14 13.15 -21.58
C SER A 642 -8.85 13.15 -20.23
N MET A 643 -10.07 12.59 -20.22
CA MET A 643 -10.79 12.27 -18.98
C MET A 643 -10.30 10.96 -18.34
N GLY A 644 -9.65 10.10 -19.13
CA GLY A 644 -9.14 8.80 -18.72
C GLY A 644 -7.79 8.93 -18.04
N ALA A 645 -6.72 8.74 -18.80
CA ALA A 645 -5.35 8.69 -18.31
C ALA A 645 -4.41 9.37 -19.31
N VAL A 646 -3.27 9.87 -18.82
CA VAL A 646 -2.29 10.60 -19.63
C VAL A 646 -0.86 10.28 -19.20
N VAL A 647 0.07 10.38 -20.15
CA VAL A 647 1.51 10.19 -19.97
C VAL A 647 2.24 11.35 -20.66
N ALA A 648 3.19 11.97 -19.97
CA ALA A 648 4.10 12.96 -20.53
C ALA A 648 5.54 12.50 -20.27
N ALA A 649 6.28 12.15 -21.32
CA ALA A 649 7.66 11.71 -21.24
C ALA A 649 8.56 12.49 -22.21
N ASP A 650 9.86 12.45 -21.94
CA ASP A 650 10.89 13.08 -22.78
C ASP A 650 10.94 12.57 -24.24
N ASP A 651 10.36 11.41 -24.53
CA ASP A 651 10.29 10.82 -25.87
C ASP A 651 8.85 10.39 -26.19
N ALA A 652 8.34 10.83 -27.35
CA ALA A 652 6.98 10.55 -27.81
C ALA A 652 6.65 9.05 -27.87
N ARG A 653 7.61 8.20 -28.28
CA ARG A 653 7.41 6.75 -28.37
C ARG A 653 7.21 6.15 -26.99
N CYS A 654 7.94 6.67 -26.00
CA CYS A 654 7.83 6.20 -24.63
C CYS A 654 6.53 6.66 -23.98
N SER A 655 6.06 7.89 -24.26
CA SER A 655 4.71 8.31 -23.88
C SER A 655 3.64 7.37 -24.43
N GLU A 656 3.72 7.02 -25.72
CA GLU A 656 2.77 6.13 -26.37
C GLU A 656 2.84 4.70 -25.81
N ILE A 657 4.03 4.19 -25.49
CA ILE A 657 4.20 2.91 -24.80
C ILE A 657 3.53 2.95 -23.43
N GLY A 658 3.73 4.02 -22.65
CA GLY A 658 3.05 4.21 -21.37
C GLY A 658 1.53 4.24 -21.51
N ALA A 659 1.01 5.00 -22.48
CA ALA A 659 -0.41 5.05 -22.78
C ALA A 659 -0.96 3.68 -23.22
N SER A 660 -0.19 2.89 -23.98
CA SER A 660 -0.58 1.54 -24.37
C SER A 660 -0.71 0.58 -23.17
N VAL A 661 0.16 0.73 -22.18
CA VAL A 661 0.09 -0.03 -20.91
C VAL A 661 -1.13 0.35 -20.10
N LEU A 662 -1.45 1.65 -20.02
CA LEU A 662 -2.66 2.13 -19.38
C LEU A 662 -3.92 1.66 -20.12
N ARG A 663 -3.91 1.65 -21.47
CA ARG A 663 -5.00 1.08 -22.30
C ARG A 663 -5.22 -0.41 -22.03
N ALA A 664 -4.18 -1.14 -21.67
CA ALA A 664 -4.26 -2.55 -21.27
C ALA A 664 -4.77 -2.77 -19.83
N GLY A 665 -5.18 -1.71 -19.13
CA GLY A 665 -5.68 -1.79 -17.74
C GLY A 665 -4.58 -1.71 -16.68
N GLY A 666 -3.36 -1.32 -17.06
CA GLY A 666 -2.25 -1.14 -16.13
C GLY A 666 -2.45 0.01 -15.16
N HIS A 667 -1.83 -0.10 -13.99
CA HIS A 667 -1.67 0.99 -13.04
C HIS A 667 -0.64 2.01 -13.56
N ALA A 668 -0.66 3.24 -13.05
CA ALA A 668 0.38 4.24 -13.35
C ALA A 668 1.81 3.66 -13.19
N VAL A 669 2.02 2.77 -12.21
CA VAL A 669 3.31 2.12 -11.96
C VAL A 669 3.69 1.15 -13.07
N ASP A 670 2.75 0.36 -13.60
CA ASP A 670 3.04 -0.52 -14.75
C ASP A 670 3.52 0.30 -15.95
N ALA A 671 2.84 1.42 -16.21
CA ALA A 671 3.22 2.34 -17.27
C ALA A 671 4.59 2.96 -17.00
N SER A 672 4.90 3.33 -15.75
CA SER A 672 6.21 3.89 -15.37
C SER A 672 7.37 2.93 -15.64
N VAL A 673 7.19 1.62 -15.40
CA VAL A 673 8.20 0.60 -15.71
C VAL A 673 8.46 0.54 -17.22
N ALA A 674 7.39 0.45 -18.01
CA ALA A 674 7.52 0.38 -19.47
C ALA A 674 8.12 1.68 -20.07
N VAL A 675 7.75 2.84 -19.53
CA VAL A 675 8.31 4.15 -19.93
C VAL A 675 9.78 4.24 -19.56
N ALA A 676 10.18 3.91 -18.33
CA ALA A 676 11.58 3.96 -17.90
C ALA A 676 12.47 3.07 -18.78
N LEU A 677 12.05 1.83 -19.03
CA LEU A 677 12.78 0.90 -19.90
C LEU A 677 12.85 1.39 -21.35
N CYS A 678 11.77 1.97 -21.87
CA CYS A 678 11.76 2.59 -23.21
C CYS A 678 12.77 3.73 -23.29
N VAL A 679 12.72 4.67 -22.34
CA VAL A 679 13.60 5.85 -22.31
C VAL A 679 15.06 5.41 -22.13
N GLY A 680 15.33 4.38 -21.34
CA GLY A 680 16.66 3.78 -21.20
C GLY A 680 17.22 3.17 -22.49
N VAL A 681 16.36 2.76 -23.43
CA VAL A 681 16.77 2.24 -24.74
C VAL A 681 16.93 3.36 -25.77
N VAL A 682 15.97 4.29 -25.84
CA VAL A 682 15.92 5.31 -26.91
C VAL A 682 16.60 6.63 -26.56
N ASN A 683 16.86 6.86 -25.27
CA ASN A 683 17.64 7.98 -24.75
C ASN A 683 18.73 7.50 -23.77
N PRO A 684 19.60 6.56 -24.20
CA PRO A 684 20.60 5.91 -23.34
C PRO A 684 21.71 6.87 -22.89
N MET A 685 21.82 8.03 -23.55
CA MET A 685 22.73 9.09 -23.10
C MET A 685 22.33 9.65 -21.74
N ALA A 686 21.06 9.56 -21.32
CA ALA A 686 20.57 10.28 -20.16
C ALA A 686 20.10 9.38 -19.02
N SER A 687 19.70 8.14 -19.31
CA SER A 687 19.02 7.22 -18.37
C SER A 687 19.14 5.78 -18.84
N GLY A 688 18.91 4.81 -17.95
CA GLY A 688 18.78 3.39 -18.28
C GLY A 688 19.21 2.48 -17.14
N ILE A 689 19.07 1.17 -17.35
CA ILE A 689 19.25 0.14 -16.31
C ILE A 689 20.65 0.08 -15.67
N GLY A 690 21.64 0.78 -16.25
CA GLY A 690 22.97 0.96 -15.68
C GLY A 690 23.08 2.11 -14.70
N GLY A 691 22.01 2.84 -14.42
CA GLY A 691 21.96 3.94 -13.46
C GLY A 691 20.86 3.77 -12.42
N GLY A 692 20.23 4.87 -12.02
CA GLY A 692 19.30 4.95 -10.91
C GLY A 692 18.33 6.13 -11.03
N GLY A 693 17.67 6.49 -9.94
CA GLY A 693 16.69 7.57 -9.96
C GLY A 693 15.78 7.65 -8.75
N PHE A 694 14.74 8.45 -8.92
CA PHE A 694 13.72 8.69 -7.91
C PHE A 694 12.31 8.61 -8.51
N MET A 695 11.38 8.00 -7.77
CA MET A 695 9.97 7.91 -8.15
C MET A 695 9.09 8.30 -6.98
N VAL A 696 8.18 9.25 -7.20
CA VAL A 696 7.13 9.61 -6.24
C VAL A 696 5.82 9.05 -6.77
N VAL A 697 5.16 8.19 -5.96
CA VAL A 697 3.90 7.53 -6.31
C VAL A 697 2.82 7.93 -5.33
N ARG A 698 1.74 8.54 -5.82
CA ARG A 698 0.52 8.83 -5.04
C ARG A 698 -0.58 7.84 -5.41
N SER A 699 -1.09 7.14 -4.41
CA SER A 699 -2.30 6.31 -4.51
C SER A 699 -3.55 7.17 -4.27
N ALA A 700 -4.46 7.22 -5.22
CA ALA A 700 -5.73 7.95 -5.08
C ALA A 700 -6.67 7.28 -4.06
N GLU A 701 -6.68 5.94 -4.03
CA GLU A 701 -7.53 5.15 -3.13
C GLU A 701 -7.18 5.36 -1.66
N THR A 702 -5.89 5.30 -1.33
CA THR A 702 -5.42 5.40 0.06
C THR A 702 -5.04 6.82 0.47
N SER A 703 -4.89 7.73 -0.52
CA SER A 703 -4.27 9.06 -0.36
C SER A 703 -2.82 9.02 0.15
N GLN A 704 -2.16 7.85 0.18
CA GLN A 704 -0.75 7.72 0.56
C GLN A 704 0.14 8.12 -0.63
N THR A 705 1.24 8.83 -0.32
CA THR A 705 2.28 9.16 -1.28
C THR A 705 3.63 8.64 -0.80
N LEU A 706 4.27 7.79 -1.59
CA LEU A 706 5.56 7.18 -1.27
C LEU A 706 6.64 7.69 -2.22
N ALA A 707 7.83 7.90 -1.65
CA ALA A 707 9.06 8.19 -2.35
C ALA A 707 9.90 6.90 -2.42
N PHE A 708 10.26 6.49 -3.63
CA PHE A 708 11.15 5.37 -3.91
C PHE A 708 12.50 5.96 -4.33
N ASP A 709 13.48 5.78 -3.46
CA ASP A 709 14.88 6.10 -3.70
C ASP A 709 15.63 4.86 -4.18
N PHE A 710 15.92 4.87 -5.47
CA PHE A 710 16.77 3.89 -6.15
C PHE A 710 17.95 4.60 -6.82
N ARG A 711 18.46 5.64 -6.16
CA ARG A 711 19.72 6.29 -6.50
C ARG A 711 20.88 5.31 -6.31
N GLU A 712 21.89 5.44 -7.15
CA GLU A 712 23.11 4.66 -7.08
C GLU A 712 23.82 4.85 -5.75
N THR A 713 24.47 3.79 -5.26
CA THR A 713 25.30 3.85 -4.06
C THR A 713 26.78 3.74 -4.43
N ALA A 714 27.67 4.30 -3.62
CA ALA A 714 29.10 4.05 -3.77
C ALA A 714 29.41 2.56 -3.56
N PRO A 715 30.24 1.92 -4.42
CA PRO A 715 30.71 0.56 -4.20
C PRO A 715 31.43 0.39 -2.84
N LEU A 716 31.46 -0.83 -2.30
CA LEU A 716 32.08 -1.14 -1.01
C LEU A 716 33.56 -0.79 -0.95
N ALA A 717 34.26 -0.90 -2.08
CA ALA A 717 35.67 -0.55 -2.21
C ALA A 717 35.92 0.96 -2.42
N ALA A 718 34.88 1.79 -2.50
CA ALA A 718 35.02 3.23 -2.64
C ALA A 718 35.61 3.84 -1.36
N SER A 719 36.37 4.93 -1.52
CA SER A 719 36.90 5.66 -0.37
C SER A 719 36.95 7.15 -0.68
N GLU A 720 36.95 7.97 0.37
CA GLU A 720 36.94 9.43 0.29
C GLU A 720 38.03 9.99 -0.65
N ASN A 721 39.22 9.38 -0.64
CA ASN A 721 40.40 9.86 -1.38
C ASN A 721 40.71 9.07 -2.66
N MET A 722 39.79 8.21 -3.14
CA MET A 722 40.07 7.33 -4.28
C MET A 722 40.42 8.06 -5.60
N TYR A 723 40.07 9.34 -5.72
CA TYR A 723 40.34 10.17 -6.90
C TYR A 723 41.50 11.16 -6.73
N GLU A 724 42.27 11.07 -5.64
CA GLU A 724 43.42 11.96 -5.38
C GLU A 724 44.47 11.94 -6.51
N LYS A 725 44.69 10.77 -7.12
CA LYS A 725 45.66 10.61 -8.21
C LYS A 725 45.18 11.15 -9.56
N ASP A 726 43.87 11.07 -9.82
CA ASP A 726 43.25 11.52 -11.06
C ASP A 726 41.79 11.91 -10.82
N LEU A 727 41.53 13.20 -10.73
CA LEU A 727 40.19 13.74 -10.53
C LEU A 727 39.27 13.48 -11.74
N ASN A 728 39.81 13.28 -12.95
CA ASN A 728 38.97 13.00 -14.13
C ASN A 728 38.30 11.62 -14.04
N SER A 729 38.91 10.67 -13.33
CA SER A 729 38.35 9.33 -13.09
C SER A 729 37.05 9.35 -12.27
N LYS A 730 36.74 10.48 -11.61
CA LYS A 730 35.45 10.75 -10.96
C LYS A 730 34.31 10.91 -11.96
N TYR A 731 34.59 11.44 -13.15
CA TYR A 731 33.59 11.77 -14.17
C TYR A 731 33.61 10.82 -15.38
N PHE A 732 34.74 10.17 -15.66
CA PHE A 732 34.93 9.33 -16.83
C PHE A 732 35.57 7.98 -16.47
N GLY A 733 35.28 6.96 -17.27
CA GLY A 733 35.76 5.60 -17.07
C GLY A 733 34.96 4.82 -16.02
N ALA A 734 35.30 3.55 -15.85
CA ALA A 734 34.55 2.65 -14.98
C ALA A 734 34.70 2.92 -13.47
N LEU A 735 35.72 3.68 -13.05
CA LEU A 735 35.89 4.09 -11.67
C LEU A 735 34.85 5.15 -11.23
N SER A 736 34.18 5.80 -12.17
CA SER A 736 33.11 6.77 -11.91
C SER A 736 31.74 6.12 -11.62
N MET A 737 31.63 4.80 -11.76
CA MET A 737 30.38 4.07 -11.67
C MET A 737 29.94 3.85 -10.21
N GLY A 738 28.70 4.27 -9.90
CA GLY A 738 27.97 3.84 -8.72
C GLY A 738 27.20 2.54 -8.99
N VAL A 739 26.75 1.88 -7.93
CA VAL A 739 25.98 0.62 -8.00
C VAL A 739 24.59 0.90 -8.62
N PRO A 740 24.22 0.29 -9.76
CA PRO A 740 22.95 0.60 -10.46
C PRO A 740 21.70 0.21 -9.67
N GLY A 741 20.75 1.12 -9.56
CA GLY A 741 19.52 0.96 -8.78
C GLY A 741 18.22 0.83 -9.58
N GLU A 742 18.22 1.16 -10.87
CA GLU A 742 16.97 1.35 -11.64
C GLU A 742 16.07 0.10 -11.66
N ILE A 743 16.61 -1.09 -11.93
CA ILE A 743 15.81 -2.32 -11.96
C ILE A 743 15.21 -2.64 -10.59
N ALA A 744 15.97 -2.50 -9.51
CA ALA A 744 15.47 -2.73 -8.16
C ALA A 744 14.35 -1.73 -7.81
N GLY A 745 14.51 -0.45 -8.17
CA GLY A 745 13.51 0.60 -7.96
C GLY A 745 12.20 0.30 -8.69
N LEU A 746 12.29 0.01 -9.99
CA LEU A 746 11.15 -0.35 -10.82
C LEU A 746 10.44 -1.60 -10.31
N TYR A 747 11.19 -2.64 -9.93
CA TYR A 747 10.64 -3.88 -9.40
C TYR A 747 9.97 -3.69 -8.04
N THR A 748 10.55 -2.87 -7.16
CA THR A 748 9.99 -2.57 -5.83
C THR A 748 8.67 -1.82 -5.94
N ALA A 749 8.58 -0.83 -6.84
CA ALA A 749 7.33 -0.13 -7.12
C ALA A 749 6.29 -1.06 -7.76
N TRP A 750 6.68 -1.83 -8.79
CA TRP A 750 5.81 -2.77 -9.48
C TRP A 750 5.28 -3.87 -8.54
N SER A 751 6.11 -4.42 -7.67
CA SER A 751 5.68 -5.43 -6.70
C SER A 751 4.63 -4.91 -5.72
N LYS A 752 4.60 -3.59 -5.47
CA LYS A 752 3.65 -2.95 -4.56
C LYS A 752 2.34 -2.52 -5.23
N TYR A 753 2.40 -2.07 -6.49
CA TYR A 753 1.28 -1.41 -7.15
C TYR A 753 0.92 -1.96 -8.53
N GLY A 754 1.78 -2.80 -9.11
CA GLY A 754 1.63 -3.33 -10.46
C GLY A 754 0.39 -4.19 -10.62
N ARG A 755 -0.26 -4.07 -11.78
CA ARG A 755 -1.44 -4.84 -12.18
C ARG A 755 -1.14 -5.75 -13.37
N LEU A 756 -0.15 -5.41 -14.19
CA LEU A 756 0.23 -6.21 -15.35
C LEU A 756 1.45 -7.10 -15.05
N PRO A 757 1.60 -8.25 -15.72
CA PRO A 757 2.75 -9.11 -15.49
C PRO A 757 4.07 -8.41 -15.86
N TRP A 758 5.06 -8.44 -14.95
CA TRP A 758 6.39 -7.83 -15.09
C TRP A 758 6.97 -7.98 -16.49
N LYS A 759 7.04 -9.22 -16.99
CA LYS A 759 7.58 -9.57 -18.30
C LYS A 759 6.96 -8.77 -19.46
N THR A 760 5.65 -8.47 -19.39
CA THR A 760 4.95 -7.78 -20.48
C THR A 760 5.39 -6.33 -20.65
N LEU A 761 5.84 -5.70 -19.57
CA LEU A 761 6.29 -4.30 -19.53
C LEU A 761 7.63 -4.10 -20.25
N PHE A 762 8.41 -5.16 -20.41
CA PHE A 762 9.72 -5.14 -21.08
C PHE A 762 9.62 -5.29 -22.60
N ASN A 763 8.55 -5.91 -23.11
CA ASN A 763 8.44 -6.26 -24.53
C ASN A 763 8.67 -5.06 -25.48
N PRO A 764 8.11 -3.85 -25.22
CA PRO A 764 8.35 -2.70 -26.09
C PRO A 764 9.83 -2.29 -26.12
N ALA A 765 10.49 -2.23 -24.97
CA ALA A 765 11.89 -1.85 -24.86
C ALA A 765 12.83 -2.91 -25.47
N ILE A 766 12.56 -4.20 -25.25
CA ILE A 766 13.28 -5.31 -25.89
C ILE A 766 13.20 -5.18 -27.41
N LYS A 767 12.01 -4.90 -27.94
CA LYS A 767 11.80 -4.71 -29.37
C LYS A 767 12.60 -3.53 -29.91
N LEU A 768 12.52 -2.37 -29.26
CA LEU A 768 13.28 -1.18 -29.66
C LEU A 768 14.79 -1.43 -29.65
N ALA A 769 15.31 -2.18 -28.67
CA ALA A 769 16.73 -2.48 -28.56
C ALA A 769 17.20 -3.48 -29.63
N LYS A 770 16.41 -4.52 -29.94
CA LYS A 770 16.77 -5.59 -30.90
C LYS A 770 16.46 -5.24 -32.36
N ASP A 771 15.24 -4.79 -32.62
CA ASP A 771 14.75 -4.47 -33.98
C ASP A 771 15.22 -3.09 -34.43
N GLY A 772 15.76 -2.30 -33.49
CA GLY A 772 16.29 -0.97 -33.71
C GLY A 772 15.24 0.13 -33.58
N PHE A 773 15.72 1.36 -33.38
CA PHE A 773 14.89 2.55 -33.26
C PHE A 773 15.47 3.72 -34.05
N LEU A 774 14.59 4.58 -34.56
CA LEU A 774 14.99 5.80 -35.25
C LEU A 774 15.66 6.77 -34.28
N VAL A 775 16.87 7.23 -34.60
CA VAL A 775 17.61 8.22 -33.81
C VAL A 775 16.91 9.57 -33.95
N ALA A 776 16.39 10.08 -32.82
CA ALA A 776 15.76 11.39 -32.76
C ALA A 776 16.82 12.51 -32.82
N PRO A 777 16.46 13.73 -33.29
CA PRO A 777 17.41 14.84 -33.43
C PRO A 777 18.16 15.18 -32.14
N TYR A 778 17.49 15.10 -30.98
CA TYR A 778 18.13 15.36 -29.69
C TYR A 778 19.24 14.34 -29.39
N LEU A 779 18.97 13.05 -29.57
CA LEU A 779 19.99 12.00 -29.40
C LEU A 779 21.11 12.14 -30.43
N ALA A 780 20.80 12.44 -31.69
CA ALA A 780 21.81 12.66 -32.73
C ALA A 780 22.77 13.80 -32.37
N ASN A 781 22.25 14.91 -31.85
CA ASN A 781 23.07 16.02 -31.37
C ASN A 781 24.00 15.57 -30.23
N SER A 782 23.47 14.81 -29.26
CA SER A 782 24.30 14.25 -28.19
C SER A 782 25.36 13.27 -28.70
N ILE A 783 25.02 12.39 -29.63
CA ILE A 783 25.99 11.48 -30.27
C ILE A 783 27.09 12.29 -30.98
N SER A 784 26.73 13.34 -31.70
CA SER A 784 27.70 14.21 -32.38
C SER A 784 28.59 14.97 -31.39
N SER A 785 28.02 15.55 -30.33
CA SER A 785 28.77 16.28 -29.31
C SER A 785 29.74 15.40 -28.53
N PHE A 786 29.41 14.11 -28.38
CA PHE A 786 30.23 13.12 -27.67
C PHE A 786 30.92 12.11 -28.61
N ALA A 787 31.08 12.45 -29.89
CA ALA A 787 31.65 11.56 -30.91
C ALA A 787 33.05 11.06 -30.56
N SER A 788 33.87 11.88 -29.91
CA SER A 788 35.22 11.49 -29.45
C SER A 788 35.16 10.42 -28.36
N THR A 789 34.33 10.62 -27.34
CA THR A 789 34.09 9.65 -26.26
C THR A 789 33.53 8.34 -26.82
N ILE A 790 32.50 8.42 -27.67
CA ILE A 790 31.88 7.26 -28.31
C ILE A 790 32.88 6.45 -29.13
N LYS A 791 33.74 7.11 -29.90
CA LYS A 791 34.74 6.40 -30.73
C LYS A 791 35.89 5.80 -29.92
N LYS A 792 36.13 6.28 -28.70
CA LYS A 792 37.20 5.80 -27.82
C LYS A 792 36.82 4.50 -27.12
N ASP A 793 35.54 4.34 -26.75
CA ASP A 793 35.03 3.13 -26.10
C ASP A 793 34.53 2.12 -27.15
N PRO A 794 35.04 0.87 -27.17
CA PRO A 794 34.60 -0.14 -28.14
C PRO A 794 33.11 -0.47 -28.08
N GLY A 795 32.50 -0.47 -26.89
CA GLY A 795 31.08 -0.76 -26.70
C GLY A 795 30.18 0.34 -27.27
N LEU A 796 30.46 1.60 -26.92
CA LEU A 796 29.75 2.77 -27.44
C LEU A 796 29.96 2.89 -28.96
N GLN A 797 31.17 2.66 -29.45
CA GLN A 797 31.47 2.69 -30.88
C GLN A 797 30.63 1.67 -31.64
N GLN A 798 30.49 0.44 -31.12
CA GLN A 798 29.70 -0.60 -31.76
C GLN A 798 28.23 -0.20 -31.94
N VAL A 799 27.65 0.53 -30.98
CA VAL A 799 26.22 0.89 -30.96
C VAL A 799 25.96 2.22 -31.68
N TYR A 800 26.74 3.25 -31.38
CA TYR A 800 26.47 4.64 -31.81
C TYR A 800 27.42 5.15 -32.90
N ALA A 801 28.47 4.40 -33.24
CA ALA A 801 29.36 4.72 -34.36
C ALA A 801 29.68 3.48 -35.23
N PRO A 802 28.66 2.74 -35.72
CA PRO A 802 28.88 1.52 -36.48
C PRO A 802 29.74 1.81 -37.72
N LYS A 803 30.73 0.94 -37.98
CA LYS A 803 31.74 1.13 -39.06
C LYS A 803 32.57 2.41 -38.90
N GLY A 804 32.66 2.97 -37.70
CA GLY A 804 33.42 4.19 -37.39
C GLY A 804 32.70 5.51 -37.70
N LYS A 805 31.49 5.46 -38.27
CA LYS A 805 30.65 6.64 -38.54
C LYS A 805 29.60 6.78 -37.43
N VAL A 806 29.56 7.95 -36.79
CA VAL A 806 28.53 8.26 -35.78
C VAL A 806 27.14 8.31 -36.41
N LEU A 807 26.13 7.84 -35.68
CA LEU A 807 24.74 7.88 -36.12
C LEU A 807 24.21 9.32 -36.16
N GLU A 808 23.46 9.64 -37.19
CA GLU A 808 22.79 10.92 -37.42
C GLU A 808 21.28 10.81 -37.19
N ALA A 809 20.59 11.96 -37.15
CA ALA A 809 19.14 11.96 -37.00
C ALA A 809 18.48 11.25 -38.19
N GLY A 810 17.56 10.32 -37.91
CA GLY A 810 16.92 9.48 -38.93
C GLY A 810 17.66 8.17 -39.24
N ASP A 811 18.87 7.95 -38.72
CA ASP A 811 19.49 6.62 -38.76
C ASP A 811 18.78 5.65 -37.80
N ILE A 812 18.98 4.35 -38.00
CA ILE A 812 18.46 3.31 -37.09
C ILE A 812 19.59 2.85 -36.15
N CYS A 813 19.37 3.01 -34.85
CA CYS A 813 20.27 2.53 -33.80
C CYS A 813 19.84 1.14 -33.33
N TYR A 814 20.80 0.23 -33.12
CA TYR A 814 20.56 -1.13 -32.64
C TYR A 814 21.44 -1.42 -31.43
N ASN A 815 20.85 -1.97 -30.36
CA ASN A 815 21.58 -2.50 -29.21
C ASN A 815 21.04 -3.89 -28.84
N PRO A 816 21.32 -4.92 -29.66
CA PRO A 816 20.77 -6.27 -29.45
C PRO A 816 21.28 -6.91 -28.15
N LYS A 817 22.45 -6.49 -27.64
CA LYS A 817 22.98 -6.93 -26.34
C LYS A 817 22.09 -6.46 -25.20
N LEU A 818 21.74 -5.17 -25.17
CA LEU A 818 20.79 -4.64 -24.20
C LEU A 818 19.43 -5.32 -24.35
N GLY A 819 18.98 -5.58 -25.58
CA GLY A 819 17.73 -6.31 -25.83
C GLY A 819 17.72 -7.73 -25.24
N LEU A 820 18.83 -8.45 -25.30
CA LEU A 820 18.99 -9.76 -24.65
C LEU A 820 19.04 -9.64 -23.12
N THR A 821 19.75 -8.65 -22.60
CA THR A 821 19.79 -8.35 -21.17
C THR A 821 18.40 -8.07 -20.61
N LEU A 822 17.64 -7.19 -21.27
CA LEU A 822 16.26 -6.89 -20.91
C LEU A 822 15.35 -8.11 -20.99
N GLU A 823 15.54 -8.98 -21.99
CA GLU A 823 14.78 -10.23 -22.11
C GLU A 823 15.07 -11.21 -20.97
N ILE A 824 16.34 -11.34 -20.57
CA ILE A 824 16.73 -12.19 -19.42
C ILE A 824 16.10 -11.63 -18.14
N ILE A 825 16.22 -10.33 -17.87
CA ILE A 825 15.61 -9.69 -16.69
C ILE A 825 14.07 -9.79 -16.71
N ALA A 826 13.45 -9.70 -17.88
CA ALA A 826 12.00 -9.86 -18.02
C ALA A 826 11.53 -11.29 -17.68
N ASN A 827 12.37 -12.29 -17.97
CA ASN A 827 12.06 -13.71 -17.75
C ASN A 827 12.39 -14.20 -16.34
N GLU A 828 13.55 -13.78 -15.82
CA GLU A 828 14.13 -14.29 -14.57
C GLU A 828 13.90 -13.33 -13.39
N GLY A 829 13.44 -12.10 -13.65
CA GLY A 829 13.25 -11.07 -12.64
C GLY A 829 14.53 -10.29 -12.32
N PRO A 830 14.50 -9.44 -11.28
CA PRO A 830 15.63 -8.58 -10.91
C PRO A 830 16.86 -9.38 -10.46
N GLU A 831 16.68 -10.61 -9.96
CA GLU A 831 17.79 -11.48 -9.52
C GLU A 831 18.78 -11.78 -10.64
N ALA A 832 18.35 -11.79 -11.91
CA ALA A 832 19.29 -11.95 -13.03
C ALA A 832 20.36 -10.83 -13.07
N PHE A 833 19.99 -9.63 -12.62
CA PHE A 833 20.88 -8.46 -12.55
C PHE A 833 21.67 -8.42 -11.24
N TYR A 834 21.01 -8.63 -10.10
CA TYR A 834 21.63 -8.41 -8.78
C TYR A 834 22.32 -9.65 -8.20
N GLY A 835 21.92 -10.85 -8.61
CA GLY A 835 22.48 -12.12 -8.12
C GLY A 835 22.89 -13.11 -9.22
N GLY A 836 22.64 -12.78 -10.48
CA GLY A 836 22.73 -13.71 -11.60
C GLY A 836 23.66 -13.28 -12.74
N VAL A 837 23.47 -13.93 -13.89
CA VAL A 837 24.41 -13.90 -15.03
C VAL A 837 24.59 -12.52 -15.66
N ILE A 838 23.60 -11.63 -15.58
CA ILE A 838 23.73 -10.26 -16.10
C ILE A 838 24.67 -9.46 -15.20
N GLY A 839 24.48 -9.56 -13.89
CA GLY A 839 25.37 -8.94 -12.90
C GLY A 839 26.81 -9.40 -13.05
N GLU A 840 27.02 -10.71 -13.17
CA GLU A 840 28.37 -11.29 -13.32
C GLU A 840 29.09 -10.78 -14.56
N LYS A 841 28.37 -10.68 -15.68
CA LYS A 841 28.88 -10.13 -16.95
C LYS A 841 29.19 -8.64 -16.85
N LEU A 842 28.30 -7.86 -16.24
CA LEU A 842 28.51 -6.43 -16.02
C LEU A 842 29.72 -6.18 -15.13
N VAL A 843 29.78 -6.84 -13.98
CA VAL A 843 30.90 -6.73 -13.02
C VAL A 843 32.22 -7.08 -13.68
N LYS A 844 32.26 -8.17 -14.45
CA LYS A 844 33.47 -8.56 -15.18
C LYS A 844 33.91 -7.47 -16.16
N ASP A 845 33.01 -6.99 -17.01
CA ASP A 845 33.35 -5.93 -17.99
C ASP A 845 33.82 -4.65 -17.29
N VAL A 846 33.18 -4.27 -16.17
CA VAL A 846 33.55 -3.08 -15.37
C VAL A 846 34.95 -3.24 -14.78
N GLN A 847 35.27 -4.39 -14.20
CA GLN A 847 36.58 -4.67 -13.62
C GLN A 847 37.70 -4.76 -14.67
N ASP A 848 37.41 -5.34 -15.84
CA ASP A 848 38.36 -5.46 -16.96
C ASP A 848 38.85 -4.09 -17.46
N VAL A 849 38.05 -3.02 -17.27
CA VAL A 849 38.41 -1.63 -17.60
C VAL A 849 38.72 -0.76 -16.37
N GLY A 850 39.01 -1.38 -15.22
CA GLY A 850 39.53 -0.70 -14.03
C GLY A 850 38.48 -0.13 -13.06
N GLY A 851 37.22 -0.54 -13.18
CA GLY A 851 36.18 -0.22 -12.19
C GLY A 851 36.25 -1.12 -10.95
N ILE A 852 35.57 -0.69 -9.88
CA ILE A 852 35.61 -1.34 -8.56
C ILE A 852 34.28 -2.00 -8.16
N LEU A 853 33.31 -2.07 -9.07
CA LEU A 853 32.04 -2.74 -8.83
C LEU A 853 32.28 -4.25 -8.62
N THR A 854 31.57 -4.84 -7.67
CA THR A 854 31.60 -6.27 -7.37
C THR A 854 30.20 -6.88 -7.38
N MET A 855 30.11 -8.21 -7.43
CA MET A 855 28.82 -8.90 -7.24
C MET A 855 28.26 -8.72 -5.83
N GLU A 856 29.11 -8.47 -4.84
CA GLU A 856 28.64 -8.18 -3.48
C GLU A 856 27.93 -6.82 -3.42
N ASP A 857 28.46 -5.81 -4.11
CA ASP A 857 27.81 -4.51 -4.24
C ASP A 857 26.40 -4.63 -4.85
N LEU A 858 26.28 -5.38 -5.95
CA LEU A 858 24.99 -5.62 -6.60
C LEU A 858 24.01 -6.38 -5.67
N ARG A 859 24.46 -7.46 -5.02
CA ARG A 859 23.60 -8.26 -4.11
C ARG A 859 23.13 -7.47 -2.89
N ASN A 860 23.96 -6.55 -2.40
CA ASN A 860 23.67 -5.76 -1.20
C ASN A 860 22.87 -4.48 -1.49
N TYR A 861 22.71 -4.11 -2.77
CA TYR A 861 21.96 -2.92 -3.14
C TYR A 861 20.50 -2.98 -2.66
N GLN A 862 20.01 -1.90 -2.06
CA GLN A 862 18.63 -1.80 -1.57
C GLN A 862 18.00 -0.46 -1.94
N VAL A 863 16.72 -0.54 -2.32
CA VAL A 863 15.85 0.61 -2.55
C VAL A 863 15.33 1.13 -1.23
N GLU A 864 15.41 2.44 -1.02
CA GLU A 864 14.78 3.08 0.14
C GLU A 864 13.37 3.55 -0.21
N VAL A 865 12.38 3.07 0.56
CA VAL A 865 10.97 3.47 0.39
C VAL A 865 10.52 4.22 1.63
N THR A 866 10.20 5.50 1.45
CA THR A 866 9.79 6.41 2.53
C THR A 866 8.50 7.14 2.18
N ASP A 867 7.88 7.81 3.15
CA ASP A 867 6.83 8.76 2.84
C ASP A 867 7.45 9.96 2.12
N ALA A 868 6.80 10.43 1.05
CA ALA A 868 7.21 11.63 0.34
C ALA A 868 7.40 12.82 1.30
N LEU A 869 8.35 13.71 0.98
CA LEU A 869 8.46 14.99 1.65
C LEU A 869 7.24 15.84 1.29
N GLU A 870 6.53 16.29 2.31
CA GLU A 870 5.34 17.13 2.19
C GLU A 870 5.70 18.55 2.62
N ALA A 871 5.42 19.52 1.77
CA ALA A 871 5.66 20.92 2.04
C ALA A 871 4.50 21.79 1.54
N ASP A 872 3.92 22.58 2.44
CA ASP A 872 2.90 23.56 2.08
C ASP A 872 3.58 24.88 1.66
N THR A 873 3.31 25.32 0.43
CA THR A 873 3.86 26.57 -0.11
C THR A 873 2.94 27.15 -1.16
N MET A 874 2.83 28.48 -1.19
CA MET A 874 2.02 29.23 -2.17
C MET A 874 0.55 28.76 -2.29
N GLY A 875 -0.03 28.20 -1.22
CA GLY A 875 -1.41 27.69 -1.21
C GLY A 875 -1.59 26.31 -1.84
N TYR A 876 -0.50 25.57 -2.05
CA TYR A 876 -0.48 24.19 -2.53
C TYR A 876 0.33 23.31 -1.59
N THR A 877 0.04 22.01 -1.59
CA THR A 877 0.86 21.00 -0.92
C THR A 877 1.71 20.30 -1.97
N VAL A 878 3.04 20.43 -1.84
CA VAL A 878 4.03 19.79 -2.70
C VAL A 878 4.48 18.49 -2.05
N LEU A 879 4.37 17.39 -2.79
CA LEU A 879 4.79 16.05 -2.39
C LEU A 879 5.95 15.60 -3.27
N GLY A 880 7.13 15.43 -2.70
CA GLY A 880 8.34 15.12 -3.47
C GLY A 880 9.30 14.19 -2.75
N MET A 881 10.52 14.08 -3.28
CA MET A 881 11.58 13.30 -2.64
C MET A 881 12.15 14.00 -1.41
N PRO A 882 12.43 13.27 -0.31
CA PRO A 882 13.37 13.73 0.72
C PRO A 882 14.83 13.67 0.21
N ALA A 883 15.78 14.10 1.05
CA ALA A 883 17.21 13.88 0.81
C ALA A 883 17.51 12.38 0.65
N PRO A 884 18.45 11.97 -0.23
CA PRO A 884 19.53 12.76 -0.84
C PRO A 884 19.13 13.61 -2.06
N SER A 885 17.85 13.62 -2.48
CA SER A 885 17.39 14.68 -3.39
C SER A 885 17.31 16.04 -2.68
N SER A 886 17.94 17.05 -3.26
CA SER A 886 17.80 18.45 -2.83
C SER A 886 16.61 19.17 -3.47
N GLY A 887 15.92 18.52 -4.42
CA GLY A 887 14.94 19.14 -5.31
C GLY A 887 13.75 19.75 -4.59
N THR A 888 13.00 18.92 -3.85
CA THR A 888 11.78 19.32 -3.13
C THR A 888 12.06 20.39 -2.08
N LEU A 889 13.20 20.28 -1.37
CA LEU A 889 13.64 21.27 -0.38
C LEU A 889 14.01 22.60 -1.06
N GLY A 890 14.75 22.53 -2.16
CA GLY A 890 15.19 23.70 -2.93
C GLY A 890 14.02 24.50 -3.49
N ILE A 891 13.08 23.83 -4.17
CA ILE A 891 11.89 24.50 -4.71
C ILE A 891 11.01 25.08 -3.58
N THR A 892 10.84 24.36 -2.47
CA THR A 892 10.06 24.85 -1.32
C THR A 892 10.66 26.12 -0.74
N LEU A 893 11.99 26.17 -0.55
CA LEU A 893 12.65 27.37 -0.04
C LEU A 893 12.46 28.56 -0.98
N VAL A 894 12.67 28.36 -2.29
CA VAL A 894 12.48 29.41 -3.31
C VAL A 894 11.05 29.94 -3.30
N LEU A 895 10.05 29.05 -3.28
CA LEU A 895 8.64 29.43 -3.24
C LEU A 895 8.27 30.13 -1.92
N ASN A 896 8.78 29.67 -0.77
CA ASN A 896 8.53 30.33 0.51
C ASN A 896 9.17 31.72 0.60
N ILE A 897 10.32 31.94 -0.04
CA ILE A 897 10.95 33.28 -0.13
C ILE A 897 10.04 34.22 -0.92
N LEU A 898 9.55 33.77 -2.08
CA LEU A 898 8.61 34.55 -2.90
C LEU A 898 7.27 34.78 -2.19
N GLN A 899 6.76 33.79 -1.44
CA GLN A 899 5.55 33.92 -0.64
C GLN A 899 5.69 34.97 0.48
N SER A 900 6.90 35.13 1.02
CA SER A 900 7.18 36.06 2.13
C SER A 900 7.06 37.55 1.77
N TYR A 901 6.91 37.88 0.48
CA TYR A 901 6.56 39.24 0.05
C TYR A 901 5.10 39.60 0.31
N GLU A 902 4.25 38.63 0.67
CA GLU A 902 2.83 38.83 1.04
C GLU A 902 2.03 39.61 -0.02
N ASN A 903 2.46 39.55 -1.28
CA ASN A 903 1.92 40.30 -2.42
C ASN A 903 1.73 39.36 -3.61
N SER A 904 0.56 39.37 -4.23
CA SER A 904 0.23 38.55 -5.40
C SER A 904 1.12 38.82 -6.62
N ASN A 905 1.78 39.98 -6.67
CA ASN A 905 2.72 40.34 -7.74
C ASN A 905 4.17 39.90 -7.46
N ALA A 906 4.43 39.18 -6.35
CA ALA A 906 5.80 38.82 -5.94
C ALA A 906 6.60 38.09 -7.04
N ALA A 907 5.92 37.17 -7.76
CA ALA A 907 6.50 36.37 -8.82
C ALA A 907 6.18 36.89 -10.25
N LYS A 908 5.53 38.05 -10.38
CA LYS A 908 5.02 38.54 -11.67
C LYS A 908 6.02 39.47 -12.38
N GLY A 909 6.10 39.34 -13.71
CA GLY A 909 6.87 40.23 -14.59
C GLY A 909 8.38 40.16 -14.39
N SER A 910 9.10 41.17 -14.88
CA SER A 910 10.57 41.23 -14.81
C SER A 910 11.08 41.31 -13.36
N LEU A 911 10.34 41.99 -12.47
CA LEU A 911 10.68 42.04 -11.05
C LEU A 911 10.54 40.67 -10.37
N GLY A 912 9.50 39.91 -10.69
CA GLY A 912 9.35 38.54 -10.24
C GLY A 912 10.49 37.63 -10.71
N LEU A 913 10.93 37.79 -11.96
CA LEU A 913 12.09 37.07 -12.49
C LEU A 913 13.37 37.40 -11.72
N HIS A 914 13.61 38.68 -11.44
CA HIS A 914 14.74 39.12 -10.63
C HIS A 914 14.71 38.47 -9.23
N ARG A 915 13.58 38.55 -8.51
CA ARG A 915 13.42 37.93 -7.19
C ARG A 915 13.60 36.43 -7.20
N LEU A 916 13.16 35.75 -8.26
CA LEU A 916 13.38 34.31 -8.46
C LEU A 916 14.88 34.01 -8.56
N ILE A 917 15.64 34.76 -9.39
CA ILE A 917 17.09 34.58 -9.54
C ILE A 917 17.80 34.76 -8.20
N GLU A 918 17.46 35.82 -7.45
CA GLU A 918 18.04 36.07 -6.12
C GLU A 918 17.68 34.97 -5.10
N SER A 919 16.46 34.45 -5.16
CA SER A 919 16.03 33.33 -4.33
C SER A 919 16.80 32.05 -4.65
N LEU A 920 17.06 31.78 -5.94
CA LEU A 920 17.88 30.64 -6.38
C LEU A 920 19.31 30.75 -5.85
N LYS A 921 19.93 31.94 -5.89
CA LYS A 921 21.27 32.17 -5.34
C LYS A 921 21.35 31.83 -3.85
N HIS A 922 20.39 32.28 -3.05
CA HIS A 922 20.31 31.94 -1.63
C HIS A 922 20.06 30.44 -1.39
N MET A 923 19.22 29.80 -2.20
CA MET A 923 18.97 28.37 -2.10
C MET A 923 20.24 27.55 -2.38
N PHE A 924 20.95 27.84 -3.46
CA PHE A 924 22.20 27.15 -3.81
C PHE A 924 23.33 27.37 -2.79
N ALA A 925 23.34 28.52 -2.10
CA ALA A 925 24.30 28.78 -1.01
C ALA A 925 24.11 27.84 0.19
N ILE A 926 22.89 27.34 0.40
CA ILE A 926 22.51 26.48 1.53
C ILE A 926 22.48 25.00 1.13
N ARG A 927 22.13 24.71 -0.14
CA ARG A 927 21.95 23.36 -0.69
C ARG A 927 23.07 22.39 -0.34
N MET A 928 24.31 22.86 -0.33
CA MET A 928 25.49 22.02 -0.08
C MET A 928 25.69 21.63 1.39
N ASP A 929 24.84 22.12 2.31
CA ASP A 929 24.71 21.58 3.69
C ASP A 929 23.81 20.32 3.74
N LEU A 930 23.43 19.75 2.59
CA LEU A 930 22.68 18.50 2.44
C LEU A 930 23.60 17.34 1.99
N GLY A 931 23.17 16.11 2.26
CA GLY A 931 23.84 14.87 1.88
C GLY A 931 22.93 13.66 2.18
N ASP A 932 23.47 12.45 2.14
CA ASP A 932 22.74 11.23 2.51
C ASP A 932 22.40 11.23 4.01
N PRO A 933 21.11 11.28 4.40
CA PRO A 933 20.71 11.33 5.81
C PRO A 933 21.06 10.07 6.62
N ASN A 934 21.43 8.97 5.97
CA ASN A 934 21.90 7.76 6.66
C ASN A 934 23.36 7.89 7.14
N PHE A 935 24.10 8.86 6.62
CA PHE A 935 25.52 9.07 6.90
C PHE A 935 25.80 10.41 7.59
N VAL A 936 25.01 11.45 7.29
CA VAL A 936 25.22 12.80 7.83
C VAL A 936 23.93 13.41 8.41
N ASP A 937 24.04 14.11 9.54
CA ASP A 937 22.89 14.82 10.13
C ASP A 937 22.60 16.13 9.40
N ILE A 938 21.55 16.09 8.58
CA ILE A 938 21.05 17.24 7.82
C ILE A 938 19.77 17.84 8.40
N SER A 939 19.31 17.36 9.56
CA SER A 939 17.98 17.68 10.12
C SER A 939 17.79 19.18 10.31
N LYS A 940 18.84 19.88 10.75
CA LYS A 940 18.83 21.35 10.91
C LYS A 940 18.72 22.09 9.58
N THR A 941 19.41 21.61 8.54
CA THR A 941 19.35 22.20 7.20
C THR A 941 17.98 22.01 6.58
N VAL A 942 17.43 20.79 6.67
CA VAL A 942 16.06 20.46 6.23
C VAL A 942 15.04 21.36 6.92
N ALA A 943 15.08 21.47 8.25
CA ALA A 943 14.18 22.33 9.01
C ALA A 943 14.30 23.81 8.64
N LYS A 944 15.52 24.30 8.36
CA LYS A 944 15.74 25.67 7.86
C LYS A 944 15.11 25.88 6.49
N MET A 945 15.37 24.99 5.52
CA MET A 945 14.87 25.14 4.14
C MET A 945 13.34 25.08 4.05
N LEU A 946 12.69 24.34 4.95
CA LEU A 946 11.22 24.28 5.04
C LEU A 946 10.59 25.42 5.84
N SER A 947 11.37 26.19 6.63
CA SER A 947 10.83 27.18 7.56
C SER A 947 10.38 28.47 6.87
N PRO A 948 9.10 28.86 6.99
CA PRO A 948 8.62 30.15 6.47
C PRO A 948 9.31 31.35 7.13
N ALA A 949 9.65 31.26 8.42
CA ALA A 949 10.35 32.32 9.14
C ALA A 949 11.78 32.52 8.59
N PHE A 950 12.47 31.43 8.26
CA PHE A 950 13.78 31.50 7.63
C PHE A 950 13.71 32.06 6.21
N ALA A 951 12.74 31.62 5.41
CA ALA A 951 12.47 32.19 4.09
C ALA A 951 12.21 33.70 4.15
N LYS A 952 11.44 34.18 5.14
CA LYS A 952 11.20 35.61 5.39
C LYS A 952 12.49 36.35 5.78
N SER A 953 13.41 35.71 6.49
CA SER A 953 14.72 36.31 6.79
C SER A 953 15.60 36.47 5.55
N ILE A 954 15.52 35.53 4.61
CA ILE A 954 16.20 35.63 3.30
C ILE A 954 15.53 36.68 2.43
N GLN A 955 14.21 36.73 2.38
CA GLN A 955 13.46 37.73 1.61
C GLN A 955 13.89 39.16 1.95
N LYS A 956 14.15 39.46 3.22
CA LYS A 956 14.66 40.78 3.67
C LYS A 956 16.06 41.14 3.16
N ARG A 957 16.80 40.17 2.62
CA ARG A 957 18.13 40.34 2.03
C ARG A 957 18.08 40.45 0.51
N ILE A 958 16.91 40.27 -0.11
CA ILE A 958 16.74 40.44 -1.55
C ILE A 958 16.33 41.88 -1.83
N PHE A 959 17.08 42.57 -2.70
CA PHE A 959 16.85 43.96 -3.06
C PHE A 959 16.31 44.05 -4.47
N ASP A 960 15.12 44.62 -4.64
CA ASP A 960 14.42 44.70 -5.93
C ASP A 960 15.15 45.46 -7.06
N ASN A 961 16.23 46.19 -6.73
CA ASN A 961 16.96 47.08 -7.63
C ASN A 961 18.41 46.66 -7.89
N THR A 962 18.92 45.58 -7.28
CA THR A 962 20.32 45.17 -7.45
C THR A 962 20.54 43.68 -7.19
N THR A 963 21.57 43.09 -7.79
CA THR A 963 22.18 41.82 -7.36
C THR A 963 23.52 42.10 -6.67
N PHE A 964 24.03 41.10 -5.95
CA PHE A 964 25.34 41.15 -5.28
C PHE A 964 26.31 40.08 -5.82
N PRO A 965 27.63 40.21 -5.54
CA PRO A 965 28.62 39.15 -5.76
C PRO A 965 28.33 37.88 -4.94
N PRO A 966 28.89 36.70 -5.31
CA PRO A 966 28.64 35.43 -4.62
C PRO A 966 28.85 35.45 -3.10
N THR A 967 29.84 36.20 -2.61
CA THR A 967 30.16 36.30 -1.17
C THR A 967 28.99 36.84 -0.34
N TYR A 968 28.11 37.64 -0.92
CA TYR A 968 26.91 38.16 -0.27
C TYR A 968 25.96 37.04 0.18
N TYR A 969 25.80 36.00 -0.63
CA TYR A 969 24.88 34.88 -0.34
C TYR A 969 25.48 33.89 0.66
N MET A 970 26.73 34.11 1.08
CA MET A 970 27.47 33.31 2.07
C MET A 970 27.57 31.81 1.71
N PRO A 971 27.98 31.44 0.47
CA PRO A 971 28.25 30.05 0.17
C PRO A 971 29.42 29.54 1.01
N LYS A 972 29.25 28.34 1.58
CA LYS A 972 30.30 27.68 2.37
C LYS A 972 31.10 26.68 1.54
N TRP A 973 30.43 26.04 0.59
CA TRP A 973 30.94 24.88 -0.12
C TRP A 973 30.84 25.09 -1.63
N SER A 974 31.73 24.43 -2.36
CA SER A 974 31.67 24.37 -3.80
C SER A 974 30.39 23.70 -4.29
N GLN A 975 29.88 24.16 -5.43
CA GLN A 975 28.64 23.63 -5.97
C GLN A 975 28.85 22.26 -6.61
N LEU A 976 27.85 21.39 -6.45
CA LEU A 976 27.77 20.13 -7.19
C LEU A 976 27.78 20.39 -8.70
N LEU A 977 28.46 19.53 -9.47
CA LEU A 977 28.47 19.57 -10.93
C LEU A 977 27.75 18.33 -11.49
N ASP A 978 26.44 18.25 -11.33
CA ASP A 978 25.63 17.15 -11.87
C ASP A 978 25.02 17.50 -13.24
N HIS A 979 24.77 16.47 -14.07
CA HIS A 979 24.24 16.61 -15.43
C HIS A 979 23.16 15.56 -15.77
N GLY A 980 22.67 15.64 -17.02
CA GLY A 980 21.70 14.70 -17.61
C GLY A 980 20.39 14.53 -16.85
N THR A 981 19.92 13.28 -16.82
CA THR A 981 18.58 12.71 -16.48
C THR A 981 17.55 12.69 -17.63
N SER A 982 16.56 11.81 -17.50
CA SER A 982 15.28 11.86 -18.22
C SER A 982 14.12 11.92 -17.21
N HIS A 983 13.02 12.56 -17.59
CA HIS A 983 11.86 12.70 -16.71
C HIS A 983 10.55 12.29 -17.40
N PHE A 984 9.60 11.79 -16.62
CA PHE A 984 8.24 11.57 -17.06
C PHE A 984 7.21 11.64 -15.93
N CYS A 985 6.00 12.04 -16.31
CA CYS A 985 4.82 12.15 -15.47
C CYS A 985 3.71 11.22 -15.98
N ILE A 986 2.98 10.56 -15.08
CA ILE A 986 1.87 9.66 -15.42
C ILE A 986 0.71 9.90 -14.46
N VAL A 987 -0.51 9.99 -15.00
CA VAL A 987 -1.75 9.90 -14.21
C VAL A 987 -2.68 8.87 -14.84
N ASP A 988 -3.05 7.84 -14.08
CA ASP A 988 -3.95 6.79 -14.56
C ASP A 988 -5.45 7.14 -14.41
N ALA A 989 -6.31 6.23 -14.90
CA ALA A 989 -7.76 6.41 -14.87
C ALA A 989 -8.34 6.46 -13.44
N ASP A 990 -7.63 5.91 -12.46
CA ASP A 990 -7.98 5.93 -11.04
C ASP A 990 -7.45 7.17 -10.31
N ARG A 991 -6.70 8.04 -11.01
CA ARG A 991 -5.99 9.22 -10.49
C ARG A 991 -4.81 8.88 -9.58
N ASN A 992 -4.24 7.69 -9.71
CA ASN A 992 -2.89 7.46 -9.19
C ASN A 992 -1.92 8.26 -10.04
N ALA A 993 -0.96 8.90 -9.37
CA ALA A 993 -0.03 9.84 -10.00
C ALA A 993 1.40 9.42 -9.74
N ILE A 994 2.25 9.55 -10.76
CA ILE A 994 3.68 9.26 -10.70
C ILE A 994 4.46 10.41 -11.30
N SER A 995 5.47 10.86 -10.56
CA SER A 995 6.54 11.71 -11.06
C SER A 995 7.85 10.92 -10.91
N MET A 996 8.56 10.66 -12.01
CA MET A 996 9.80 9.87 -11.99
C MET A 996 10.91 10.55 -12.79
N THR A 997 12.08 10.66 -12.17
CA THR A 997 13.32 11.07 -12.83
C THR A 997 14.32 9.92 -12.74
N THR A 998 14.85 9.48 -13.88
CA THR A 998 15.88 8.42 -14.02
C THR A 998 17.12 9.01 -14.65
N THR A 999 18.30 8.47 -14.35
CA THR A 999 19.56 8.99 -14.86
C THR A 999 20.67 7.95 -14.99
N VAL A 1000 21.65 8.25 -15.84
CA VAL A 1000 23.03 7.70 -15.79
C VAL A 1000 24.07 8.80 -15.48
N ASN A 1001 23.59 9.93 -14.97
CA ASN A 1001 24.25 11.22 -14.79
C ASN A 1001 24.66 11.89 -16.11
N TYR A 1002 25.93 11.92 -16.48
CA TYR A 1002 26.39 12.66 -17.65
C TYR A 1002 25.91 12.01 -18.96
N PRO A 1003 25.95 12.74 -20.10
CA PRO A 1003 25.72 12.12 -21.41
C PRO A 1003 26.59 10.87 -21.64
N PHE A 1004 25.96 9.70 -21.74
CA PHE A 1004 26.59 8.38 -21.82
C PHE A 1004 27.37 7.97 -20.55
N GLY A 1005 27.01 8.53 -19.40
CA GLY A 1005 27.57 8.26 -18.08
C GLY A 1005 29.08 8.37 -18.04
N GLY A 1006 29.75 7.29 -17.63
CA GLY A 1006 31.22 7.22 -17.58
C GLY A 1006 31.90 7.18 -18.94
N GLY A 1007 31.14 7.21 -20.05
CA GLY A 1007 31.69 7.05 -21.40
C GLY A 1007 32.13 5.62 -21.69
N VAL A 1008 31.50 4.64 -21.04
CA VAL A 1008 31.79 3.20 -21.17
C VAL A 1008 30.48 2.44 -21.34
N LEU A 1009 30.46 1.48 -22.26
CA LEU A 1009 29.36 0.54 -22.44
C LEU A 1009 29.86 -0.90 -22.27
N SER A 1010 29.22 -1.67 -21.39
CA SER A 1010 29.52 -3.09 -21.18
C SER A 1010 29.22 -3.88 -22.45
N SER A 1011 30.26 -4.37 -23.11
CA SER A 1011 30.16 -5.10 -24.38
C SER A 1011 29.37 -6.41 -24.28
N SER A 1012 29.35 -7.03 -23.10
CA SER A 1012 28.64 -8.29 -22.85
C SER A 1012 27.14 -8.10 -22.59
N THR A 1013 26.74 -6.97 -21.98
CA THR A 1013 25.36 -6.70 -21.55
C THR A 1013 24.64 -5.61 -22.35
N GLY A 1014 25.38 -4.73 -23.04
CA GLY A 1014 24.82 -3.57 -23.74
C GLY A 1014 24.48 -2.40 -22.82
N ILE A 1015 24.85 -2.45 -21.54
CA ILE A 1015 24.53 -1.44 -20.52
C ILE A 1015 25.55 -0.29 -20.57
N VAL A 1016 25.06 0.95 -20.63
CA VAL A 1016 25.86 2.16 -20.40
C VAL A 1016 26.15 2.28 -18.90
N LEU A 1017 27.42 2.46 -18.53
CA LEU A 1017 27.79 2.65 -17.13
C LEU A 1017 27.47 4.09 -16.71
N ASN A 1018 26.76 4.26 -15.60
CA ASN A 1018 26.59 5.58 -14.99
C ASN A 1018 27.96 6.16 -14.56
N ASN A 1019 28.01 7.48 -14.36
CA ASN A 1019 29.10 8.14 -13.63
C ASN A 1019 28.60 8.83 -12.36
N GLU A 1020 27.73 8.16 -11.61
CA GLU A 1020 27.04 8.77 -10.46
C GLU A 1020 27.99 9.07 -9.30
N MET A 1021 29.17 8.44 -9.22
CA MET A 1021 30.22 8.84 -8.27
C MET A 1021 30.69 10.29 -8.52
N GLY A 1022 30.46 10.81 -9.73
CA GLY A 1022 30.64 12.20 -10.12
C GLY A 1022 29.91 13.20 -9.23
N ASP A 1023 28.82 12.77 -8.59
CA ASP A 1023 27.98 13.63 -7.78
C ASP A 1023 28.42 13.69 -6.31
N PHE A 1024 29.45 12.95 -5.89
CA PHE A 1024 30.08 13.17 -4.59
C PHE A 1024 31.00 14.40 -4.62
N SER A 1025 31.19 15.02 -3.46
CA SER A 1025 32.31 15.92 -3.21
C SER A 1025 33.55 15.10 -2.87
N VAL A 1026 34.73 15.56 -3.27
CA VAL A 1026 36.00 14.91 -2.91
C VAL A 1026 36.99 15.92 -2.34
N PRO A 1027 37.77 15.59 -1.29
CA PRO A 1027 38.60 16.58 -0.59
C PRO A 1027 39.62 17.32 -1.48
N THR A 1028 40.11 16.65 -2.53
CA THR A 1028 41.14 17.16 -3.43
C THR A 1028 40.58 18.00 -4.58
N GLU A 1029 39.25 18.10 -4.72
CA GLU A 1029 38.61 18.87 -5.78
C GLU A 1029 38.73 20.37 -5.48
N ILE A 1030 39.61 21.05 -6.21
CA ILE A 1030 39.67 22.50 -6.25
C ILE A 1030 38.64 22.96 -7.26
N SER A 1031 37.50 23.41 -6.76
CA SER A 1031 36.43 23.93 -7.60
C SER A 1031 36.83 25.27 -8.24
N PRO A 1032 36.30 25.58 -9.43
CA PRO A 1032 36.52 26.88 -10.09
C PRO A 1032 36.09 28.08 -9.24
N ASP A 1033 35.22 27.85 -8.25
CA ASP A 1033 34.70 28.86 -7.33
C ASP A 1033 35.61 29.14 -6.12
N SER A 1034 36.75 28.44 -5.99
CA SER A 1034 37.71 28.55 -4.87
C SER A 1034 37.12 28.25 -3.48
N LEU A 1035 35.94 27.62 -3.41
CA LEU A 1035 35.33 27.16 -2.17
C LEU A 1035 35.75 25.72 -1.85
N PRO A 1036 35.81 25.34 -0.56
CA PRO A 1036 36.10 23.95 -0.21
C PRO A 1036 34.94 23.02 -0.62
N PRO A 1037 35.23 21.76 -0.97
CA PRO A 1037 34.20 20.75 -1.24
C PRO A 1037 33.39 20.43 0.02
N SER A 1038 32.13 20.03 -0.14
CA SER A 1038 31.22 19.82 1.00
C SER A 1038 31.49 18.49 1.71
N PRO A 1039 31.81 18.49 3.02
CA PRO A 1039 32.02 17.25 3.77
C PRO A 1039 30.72 16.45 3.97
N PHE A 1040 29.54 17.09 3.85
CA PHE A 1040 28.25 16.40 3.94
C PHE A 1040 28.06 15.38 2.81
N ASN A 1041 28.75 15.60 1.68
CA ASN A 1041 28.63 14.82 0.47
C ASN A 1041 29.97 14.16 0.08
N PHE A 1042 30.86 13.89 1.03
CA PHE A 1042 32.05 13.06 0.76
C PHE A 1042 31.69 11.59 0.55
N ILE A 1043 32.55 10.90 -0.21
CA ILE A 1043 32.39 9.49 -0.58
C ILE A 1043 32.56 8.61 0.65
N GLU A 1044 31.59 7.73 0.87
CA GLU A 1044 31.67 6.62 1.82
C GLU A 1044 31.04 5.38 1.18
N PRO A 1045 31.53 4.15 1.45
CA PRO A 1045 30.92 2.92 1.00
C PRO A 1045 29.41 2.86 1.26
N ASN A 1046 28.63 2.42 0.26
CA ASN A 1046 27.15 2.35 0.27
C ASN A 1046 26.39 3.68 0.38
N LYS A 1047 27.07 4.82 0.51
CA LYS A 1047 26.42 6.13 0.58
C LYS A 1047 25.83 6.50 -0.78
N ARG A 1048 24.75 7.27 -0.79
CA ARG A 1048 24.16 7.85 -2.01
C ARG A 1048 24.65 9.29 -2.21
N PRO A 1049 25.03 9.69 -3.43
CA PRO A 1049 25.43 11.07 -3.69
C PRO A 1049 24.22 12.01 -3.72
N LEU A 1050 24.43 13.26 -3.29
CA LEU A 1050 23.45 14.34 -3.37
C LEU A 1050 22.94 14.50 -4.82
N SER A 1051 21.67 14.84 -4.99
CA SER A 1051 21.05 14.98 -6.32
C SER A 1051 20.23 16.26 -6.48
N SER A 1052 20.11 16.75 -7.72
CA SER A 1052 19.20 17.85 -8.11
C SER A 1052 17.84 17.39 -8.68
N MET A 1053 17.62 16.08 -8.84
CA MET A 1053 16.37 15.54 -9.38
C MET A 1053 15.16 15.97 -8.55
N THR A 1054 14.12 16.52 -9.19
CA THR A 1054 12.96 17.14 -8.52
C THR A 1054 11.62 16.58 -9.03
N PRO A 1055 11.31 15.28 -8.85
CA PRO A 1055 9.99 14.76 -9.14
C PRO A 1055 9.01 15.15 -8.03
N ILE A 1056 7.92 15.87 -8.38
CA ILE A 1056 6.91 16.32 -7.42
C ILE A 1056 5.47 16.10 -7.91
N ILE A 1057 4.58 15.87 -6.95
CA ILE A 1057 3.12 15.83 -7.11
C ILE A 1057 2.54 17.01 -6.32
N ILE A 1058 1.56 17.69 -6.90
CA ILE A 1058 0.99 18.93 -6.35
C ILE A 1058 -0.48 18.69 -6.02
N LEU A 1059 -0.84 19.00 -4.78
CA LEU A 1059 -2.22 18.95 -4.30
C LEU A 1059 -2.75 20.35 -3.97
N LYS A 1060 -4.07 20.49 -4.10
CA LYS A 1060 -4.85 21.60 -3.56
C LYS A 1060 -6.07 21.03 -2.88
N ASP A 1061 -6.29 21.38 -1.62
CA ASP A 1061 -7.40 20.85 -0.80
C ASP A 1061 -7.42 19.30 -0.80
N ASP A 1062 -6.25 18.66 -0.64
CA ASP A 1062 -6.02 17.21 -0.71
C ASP A 1062 -6.33 16.53 -2.07
N GLN A 1063 -6.69 17.32 -3.09
CA GLN A 1063 -6.98 16.85 -4.45
C GLN A 1063 -5.79 17.03 -5.39
N LEU A 1064 -5.59 16.05 -6.28
CA LEU A 1064 -4.56 16.13 -7.31
C LEU A 1064 -4.85 17.33 -8.24
N VAL A 1065 -3.87 18.21 -8.39
CA VAL A 1065 -3.93 19.33 -9.36
C VAL A 1065 -2.77 19.32 -10.34
N GLY A 1066 -1.64 18.70 -9.98
CA GLY A 1066 -0.45 18.71 -10.83
C GLY A 1066 0.50 17.57 -10.57
N VAL A 1067 1.23 17.18 -11.61
CA VAL A 1067 2.41 16.31 -11.55
C VAL A 1067 3.47 16.96 -12.42
N ILE A 1068 4.65 17.19 -11.86
CA ILE A 1068 5.74 17.87 -12.56
C ILE A 1068 7.09 17.32 -12.12
N GLY A 1069 8.06 17.41 -13.02
CA GLY A 1069 9.47 17.33 -12.73
C GLY A 1069 10.25 17.70 -13.97
N GLY A 1070 11.54 17.43 -13.97
CA GLY A 1070 12.35 17.67 -15.15
C GLY A 1070 13.69 16.98 -15.14
N SER A 1071 14.38 17.13 -16.26
CA SER A 1071 15.75 16.69 -16.48
C SER A 1071 16.71 17.83 -16.78
N GLY A 1072 18.02 17.68 -16.53
CA GLY A 1072 19.05 18.71 -16.76
C GLY A 1072 20.02 18.98 -15.59
N GLY A 1073 20.29 18.00 -14.70
CA GLY A 1073 21.17 18.19 -13.54
C GLY A 1073 20.73 19.37 -12.64
N MET A 1074 21.67 20.25 -12.26
CA MET A 1074 21.39 21.44 -11.44
C MET A 1074 20.29 22.36 -12.01
N GLU A 1075 20.04 22.30 -13.32
CA GLU A 1075 19.05 23.14 -14.00
C GLU A 1075 17.60 22.69 -13.74
N ILE A 1076 17.41 21.47 -13.19
CA ILE A 1076 16.10 20.91 -12.83
C ILE A 1076 15.38 21.80 -11.81
N ILE A 1077 16.03 22.16 -10.70
CA ILE A 1077 15.38 22.92 -9.61
C ILE A 1077 14.88 24.29 -10.10
N PRO A 1078 15.71 25.13 -10.79
CA PRO A 1078 15.23 26.36 -11.40
C PRO A 1078 14.09 26.17 -12.40
N ALA A 1079 14.13 25.11 -13.23
CA ALA A 1079 13.13 24.90 -14.27
C ALA A 1079 11.79 24.46 -13.68
N VAL A 1080 11.78 23.49 -12.77
CA VAL A 1080 10.56 23.03 -12.09
C VAL A 1080 9.94 24.16 -11.29
N ALA A 1081 10.75 25.01 -10.63
CA ALA A 1081 10.26 26.21 -9.94
C ALA A 1081 9.57 27.19 -10.90
N GLN A 1082 10.16 27.47 -12.07
CA GLN A 1082 9.57 28.37 -13.06
C GLN A 1082 8.27 27.82 -13.64
N VAL A 1083 8.24 26.54 -14.02
CA VAL A 1083 7.02 25.92 -14.57
C VAL A 1083 5.93 25.85 -13.49
N PHE A 1084 6.28 25.57 -12.23
CA PHE A 1084 5.34 25.64 -11.11
C PHE A 1084 4.74 27.05 -10.96
N ILE A 1085 5.60 28.08 -10.93
CA ILE A 1085 5.17 29.49 -10.82
C ILE A 1085 4.27 29.85 -12.01
N ASN A 1086 4.69 29.53 -13.23
CA ASN A 1086 3.95 29.86 -14.44
C ASN A 1086 2.56 29.22 -14.44
N GLY A 1087 2.46 27.91 -14.20
CA GLY A 1087 1.19 27.19 -14.26
C GLY A 1087 0.27 27.44 -13.06
N PHE A 1088 0.80 27.35 -11.83
CA PHE A 1088 -0.03 27.32 -10.62
C PHE A 1088 -0.17 28.67 -9.91
N ILE A 1089 0.77 29.61 -10.14
CA ILE A 1089 0.77 30.94 -9.48
C ILE A 1089 0.36 32.04 -10.46
N LEU A 1090 0.92 32.06 -11.66
CA LEU A 1090 0.59 33.03 -12.70
C LEU A 1090 -0.63 32.61 -13.54
N GLY A 1091 -1.10 31.37 -13.39
CA GLY A 1091 -2.30 30.86 -14.06
C GLY A 1091 -2.14 30.73 -15.57
N MET A 1092 -0.91 30.55 -16.06
CA MET A 1092 -0.65 30.31 -17.48
C MET A 1092 -1.24 28.97 -17.91
N ASP A 1093 -1.65 28.91 -19.18
CA ASP A 1093 -2.00 27.64 -19.83
C ASP A 1093 -0.84 26.62 -19.68
N PRO A 1094 -1.11 25.32 -19.45
CA PRO A 1094 -0.06 24.32 -19.21
C PRO A 1094 1.02 24.27 -20.30
N SER A 1095 0.65 24.38 -21.57
CA SER A 1095 1.62 24.38 -22.69
C SER A 1095 2.49 25.62 -22.62
N THR A 1096 1.87 26.78 -22.41
CA THR A 1096 2.58 28.06 -22.27
C THR A 1096 3.51 28.06 -21.05
N ALA A 1097 3.11 27.42 -19.96
CA ALA A 1097 3.90 27.34 -18.73
C ALA A 1097 5.21 26.57 -18.93
N VAL A 1098 5.19 25.47 -19.69
CA VAL A 1098 6.36 24.64 -20.05
C VAL A 1098 7.23 25.32 -21.12
N GLN A 1099 6.61 25.96 -22.11
CA GLN A 1099 7.33 26.57 -23.23
C GLN A 1099 7.92 27.95 -22.91
N SER A 1100 7.46 28.60 -21.84
CA SER A 1100 7.97 29.90 -21.41
C SER A 1100 9.50 29.90 -21.31
N PRO A 1101 10.21 30.94 -21.81
CA PRO A 1101 11.66 31.03 -21.73
C PRO A 1101 12.14 31.02 -20.27
N ARG A 1102 13.09 30.14 -19.97
CA ARG A 1102 13.63 29.96 -18.61
C ARG A 1102 14.98 30.63 -18.42
N VAL A 1103 15.27 30.96 -17.17
CA VAL A 1103 16.58 31.38 -16.71
C VAL A 1103 17.15 30.39 -15.69
N TYR A 1104 18.46 30.33 -15.59
CA TYR A 1104 19.20 29.44 -14.71
C TYR A 1104 20.28 30.24 -13.99
N HIS A 1105 20.50 29.92 -12.72
CA HIS A 1105 21.60 30.46 -11.95
C HIS A 1105 22.13 29.37 -11.02
N LYS A 1106 23.46 29.24 -10.90
CA LYS A 1106 24.13 28.20 -10.10
C LYS A 1106 24.83 28.74 -8.86
N LEU A 1107 24.56 30.01 -8.52
CA LEU A 1107 25.29 30.85 -7.58
C LEU A 1107 26.71 31.19 -8.06
N ILE A 1108 27.50 30.20 -8.45
CA ILE A 1108 28.83 30.37 -9.03
C ILE A 1108 28.95 29.54 -10.33
N PRO A 1109 29.40 30.13 -11.45
CA PRO A 1109 29.69 31.56 -11.65
C PRO A 1109 28.44 32.44 -11.45
N ASN A 1110 28.64 33.71 -11.10
CA ASN A 1110 27.56 34.69 -10.86
C ASN A 1110 26.98 35.21 -12.18
N VAL A 1111 26.50 34.30 -13.01
CA VAL A 1111 25.99 34.56 -14.36
C VAL A 1111 24.61 33.93 -14.48
N VAL A 1112 23.66 34.72 -14.96
CA VAL A 1112 22.32 34.24 -15.31
C VAL A 1112 22.38 33.69 -16.72
N LYS A 1113 22.21 32.37 -16.84
CA LYS A 1113 22.03 31.74 -18.15
C LYS A 1113 20.58 31.86 -18.54
N TYR A 1114 20.29 32.27 -19.77
CA TYR A 1114 18.92 32.36 -20.27
C TYR A 1114 18.77 31.58 -21.57
N GLU A 1115 17.58 31.01 -21.77
CA GLU A 1115 17.28 30.28 -23.00
C GLU A 1115 17.23 31.22 -24.21
N ASN A 1116 17.97 30.85 -25.24
CA ASN A 1116 17.90 31.38 -26.58
C ASN A 1116 18.16 30.23 -27.55
N LEU A 1117 17.09 29.59 -28.04
CA LEU A 1117 17.17 28.46 -28.94
C LEU A 1117 15.96 28.35 -29.87
N THR A 1118 16.17 27.69 -31.00
CA THR A 1118 15.08 27.22 -31.86
C THR A 1118 14.85 25.73 -31.60
N VAL A 1119 13.64 25.36 -31.20
CA VAL A 1119 13.28 23.95 -30.95
C VAL A 1119 13.12 23.18 -32.25
N ILE A 1120 13.05 21.85 -32.16
CA ILE A 1120 13.04 20.93 -33.32
C ILE A 1120 11.88 21.22 -34.29
N ASP A 1121 10.74 21.71 -33.79
CA ASP A 1121 9.57 22.03 -34.62
C ASP A 1121 9.66 23.39 -35.33
N GLY A 1122 10.72 24.16 -35.06
CA GLY A 1122 11.03 25.44 -35.69
C GLY A 1122 10.66 26.67 -34.87
N ASP A 1123 10.02 26.51 -33.70
CA ASP A 1123 9.66 27.63 -32.84
C ASP A 1123 10.88 28.17 -32.08
N HIS A 1124 10.98 29.49 -31.97
CA HIS A 1124 12.08 30.15 -31.28
C HIS A 1124 11.67 30.52 -29.85
N ILE A 1125 12.45 30.06 -28.87
CA ILE A 1125 12.27 30.33 -27.44
C ILE A 1125 13.44 31.22 -26.99
N GLU A 1126 13.14 32.48 -26.69
CA GLU A 1126 14.12 33.45 -26.21
C GLU A 1126 13.56 34.31 -25.07
N LEU A 1127 14.42 34.63 -24.09
CA LEU A 1127 14.11 35.66 -23.11
C LEU A 1127 14.07 37.05 -23.77
N SER A 1128 12.89 37.67 -23.79
CA SER A 1128 12.65 38.99 -24.39
C SER A 1128 13.66 40.07 -23.97
N ASP A 1129 14.05 40.94 -24.90
CA ASP A 1129 14.96 42.08 -24.71
C ASP A 1129 14.64 42.92 -23.47
N ASP A 1130 13.36 43.25 -23.26
CA ASP A 1130 12.96 44.09 -22.12
C ASP A 1130 13.25 43.43 -20.77
N ARG A 1131 13.10 42.10 -20.68
CA ARG A 1131 13.47 41.34 -19.48
C ARG A 1131 14.99 41.25 -19.32
N ARG A 1132 15.73 41.15 -20.43
CA ARG A 1132 17.21 41.17 -20.41
C ARG A 1132 17.74 42.51 -19.90
N ARG A 1133 17.32 43.62 -20.51
CA ARG A 1133 17.68 44.98 -20.08
C ARG A 1133 17.32 45.22 -18.62
N PHE A 1134 16.12 44.80 -18.19
CA PHE A 1134 15.70 44.94 -16.79
C PHE A 1134 16.63 44.24 -15.78
N LEU A 1135 17.18 43.07 -16.15
CA LEU A 1135 18.13 42.32 -15.33
C LEU A 1135 19.52 42.97 -15.37
N GLU A 1136 19.98 43.41 -16.55
CA GLU A 1136 21.27 44.11 -16.72
C GLU A 1136 21.31 45.43 -15.94
N GLU A 1137 20.23 46.21 -15.96
CA GLU A 1137 20.06 47.45 -15.17
C GLU A 1137 20.20 47.22 -13.65
N ARG A 1138 19.98 45.98 -13.19
CA ARG A 1138 20.14 45.57 -11.77
C ARG A 1138 21.48 44.90 -11.50
N GLY A 1139 22.37 44.85 -12.49
CA GLY A 1139 23.72 44.32 -12.38
C GLY A 1139 23.85 42.81 -12.65
N HIS A 1140 22.83 42.14 -13.18
CA HIS A 1140 22.97 40.73 -13.58
C HIS A 1140 23.80 40.61 -14.85
N VAL A 1141 24.77 39.70 -14.86
CA VAL A 1141 25.50 39.30 -16.07
C VAL A 1141 24.71 38.20 -16.76
N LEU A 1142 24.38 38.38 -18.03
CA LEU A 1142 23.55 37.46 -18.80
C LEU A 1142 24.37 36.70 -19.85
N GLU A 1143 24.12 35.39 -19.98
CA GLU A 1143 24.73 34.54 -21.01
C GLU A 1143 23.64 33.74 -21.73
N PRO A 1144 23.54 33.80 -23.08
CA PRO A 1144 22.58 33.00 -23.82
C PRO A 1144 22.98 31.53 -23.77
N LYS A 1145 21.99 30.64 -23.72
CA LYS A 1145 22.19 29.19 -23.75
C LYS A 1145 21.22 28.52 -24.74
N ALA A 1146 21.78 27.65 -25.58
CA ALA A 1146 21.04 26.92 -26.61
C ALA A 1146 20.37 25.61 -26.11
N SER A 1147 20.55 25.26 -24.85
CA SER A 1147 19.95 24.07 -24.22
C SER A 1147 19.61 24.36 -22.75
N GLY A 1148 18.74 23.58 -22.15
CA GLY A 1148 18.31 23.78 -20.77
C GLY A 1148 17.66 22.53 -20.21
N ALA A 1149 17.03 22.66 -19.05
CA ALA A 1149 16.26 21.57 -18.47
C ALA A 1149 15.03 21.22 -19.31
N ILE A 1150 14.51 20.00 -19.21
CA ILE A 1150 13.32 19.54 -19.94
C ILE A 1150 12.26 19.20 -18.90
N CYS A 1151 11.07 19.83 -18.98
CA CYS A 1151 10.01 19.65 -17.98
C CYS A 1151 8.79 18.92 -18.53
N GLN A 1152 8.32 17.89 -17.83
CA GLN A 1152 7.05 17.25 -18.13
C GLN A 1152 6.01 17.75 -17.12
N LEU A 1153 4.79 18.01 -17.59
CA LEU A 1153 3.72 18.55 -16.76
C LEU A 1153 2.40 17.84 -17.06
N ILE A 1154 1.69 17.42 -16.01
CA ILE A 1154 0.28 17.04 -16.07
C ILE A 1154 -0.48 17.94 -15.13
N VAL A 1155 -1.56 18.57 -15.60
CA VAL A 1155 -2.48 19.37 -14.78
C VAL A 1155 -3.85 18.72 -14.77
N GLN A 1156 -4.53 18.75 -13.62
CA GLN A 1156 -5.93 18.35 -13.50
C GLN A 1156 -6.82 19.55 -13.22
N THR A 1157 -7.88 19.73 -14.03
CA THR A 1157 -8.87 20.78 -13.77
C THR A 1157 -9.74 20.45 -12.55
N LEU A 1158 -9.90 21.40 -11.63
CA LEU A 1158 -10.81 21.28 -10.48
C LEU A 1158 -12.19 21.89 -10.77
N THR A 1159 -13.00 21.29 -11.63
CA THR A 1159 -14.39 21.74 -11.85
C THR A 1159 -15.38 20.90 -11.03
N LYS A 1160 -16.18 21.57 -10.16
CA LYS A 1160 -17.43 20.99 -9.65
C LYS A 1160 -18.38 20.82 -10.83
N VAL A 1161 -18.77 19.60 -11.17
CA VAL A 1161 -19.83 19.36 -12.15
C VAL A 1161 -21.08 20.11 -11.69
N LYS A 1162 -21.55 21.09 -12.48
CA LYS A 1162 -22.85 21.74 -12.28
C LYS A 1162 -23.94 20.73 -12.62
N ASP A 1163 -24.27 19.86 -11.66
CA ASP A 1163 -25.46 19.03 -11.78
C ASP A 1163 -26.51 19.52 -10.77
N ASN A 1164 -27.61 20.05 -11.30
CA ASN A 1164 -28.72 20.65 -10.57
C ASN A 1164 -29.60 19.59 -9.88
N ARG A 1165 -28.99 18.69 -9.10
CA ARG A 1165 -29.69 17.71 -8.26
C ARG A 1165 -28.97 17.59 -6.93
N LYS A 1166 -29.72 17.83 -5.84
CA LYS A 1166 -29.26 17.68 -4.45
C LYS A 1166 -28.62 16.29 -4.25
N VAL A 1167 -27.29 16.24 -4.21
CA VAL A 1167 -26.53 15.04 -3.82
C VAL A 1167 -26.27 15.10 -2.31
N LYS A 1168 -26.70 14.06 -1.60
CA LYS A 1168 -26.31 13.83 -0.20
C LYS A 1168 -24.81 13.54 -0.15
N TYR A 1169 -24.10 14.24 0.71
CA TYR A 1169 -22.67 14.05 0.96
C TYR A 1169 -22.42 12.69 1.62
N GLU A 1170 -21.90 11.73 0.85
CA GLU A 1170 -21.31 10.48 1.34
C GLU A 1170 -19.85 10.42 0.85
N HIS A 1171 -18.92 10.20 1.79
CA HIS A 1171 -17.49 9.87 1.71
C HIS A 1171 -16.56 10.59 0.68
N ARG A 1172 -15.35 10.95 1.13
CA ARG A 1172 -14.22 11.56 0.39
C ARG A 1172 -14.14 11.15 -1.10
N ASN A 1173 -14.76 11.92 -2.00
CA ASN A 1173 -14.75 11.63 -3.44
C ASN A 1173 -13.47 12.18 -4.07
N VAL A 1174 -12.66 11.30 -4.69
CA VAL A 1174 -11.57 11.69 -5.58
C VAL A 1174 -12.15 12.47 -6.76
N LEU A 1175 -11.73 13.73 -6.94
CA LEU A 1175 -12.16 14.52 -8.08
C LEU A 1175 -11.56 13.96 -9.37
N ARG A 1176 -12.40 13.81 -10.39
CA ARG A 1176 -12.01 13.40 -11.74
C ARG A 1176 -12.28 14.53 -12.73
N GLY A 1177 -11.32 15.46 -12.81
CA GLY A 1177 -11.30 16.51 -13.83
C GLY A 1177 -10.62 16.07 -15.12
N MET A 1178 -10.64 16.96 -16.12
CA MET A 1178 -9.83 16.84 -17.33
C MET A 1178 -8.35 16.81 -16.95
N LEU A 1179 -7.60 15.87 -17.52
CA LEU A 1179 -6.14 15.82 -17.42
C LEU A 1179 -5.55 16.43 -18.68
N THR A 1180 -4.69 17.43 -18.51
CA THR A 1180 -3.94 18.08 -19.60
C THR A 1180 -2.48 17.71 -19.40
N ALA A 1181 -1.92 16.89 -20.30
CA ALA A 1181 -0.52 16.49 -20.31
C ALA A 1181 0.24 17.30 -21.34
N VAL A 1182 1.44 17.74 -20.96
CA VAL A 1182 2.35 18.54 -21.78
C VAL A 1182 3.74 17.92 -21.70
N SER A 1183 4.34 17.71 -22.86
CA SER A 1183 5.75 17.37 -22.97
C SER A 1183 6.57 18.53 -23.51
N ASP A 1184 7.75 18.75 -22.96
CA ASP A 1184 8.62 19.86 -23.37
C ASP A 1184 9.09 19.69 -24.83
N PRO A 1185 8.75 20.62 -25.74
CA PRO A 1185 9.12 20.51 -27.15
C PRO A 1185 10.64 20.66 -27.38
N ARG A 1186 11.40 21.17 -26.40
CA ARG A 1186 12.87 21.32 -26.50
C ARG A 1186 13.60 19.99 -26.71
N LYS A 1187 13.00 18.87 -26.31
CA LYS A 1187 13.52 17.51 -26.54
C LYS A 1187 12.69 16.72 -27.56
N ASN A 1188 11.71 17.36 -28.20
CA ASN A 1188 10.70 16.74 -29.06
C ASN A 1188 9.90 15.63 -28.34
N GLY A 1189 9.71 15.79 -27.02
CA GLY A 1189 8.79 14.95 -26.27
C GLY A 1189 7.35 15.24 -26.70
N ARG A 1190 6.50 14.22 -26.74
CA ARG A 1190 5.06 14.40 -26.98
C ARG A 1190 4.28 13.62 -25.94
N PRO A 1191 3.21 14.19 -25.36
CA PRO A 1191 2.37 13.45 -24.43
C PRO A 1191 1.46 12.47 -25.18
N ALA A 1192 0.97 11.47 -24.48
CA ALA A 1192 0.00 10.50 -24.98
C ALA A 1192 -1.13 10.31 -23.97
N ALA A 1193 -2.30 9.87 -24.43
CA ALA A 1193 -3.46 9.70 -23.58
C ALA A 1193 -4.34 8.52 -24.01
N LEU A 1194 -5.33 8.23 -23.15
CA LEU A 1194 -6.39 7.25 -23.35
C LEU A 1194 -7.65 7.86 -23.97
#